data_AF-R6MBW9-F1
#
_entry.id   AF-R6MBW9-F1
#
_cell.length_a   1.000
_cell.length_b   1.000
_cell.length_c   1.000
_cell.angle_alpha   90.00
_cell.angle_beta   90.00
_cell.angle_gamma   90.00
#
_symmetry.space_group_name_H-M   'P 1'
#
loop_
_entity.id
_entity.type
_entity.pdbx_description
1 polymer ?
#
loop_
_entity_poly.entity_id
_entity_poly.type
_entity_poly.pdbx_seq_one_letter_code
_entity_poly.pdbx_strand_id
1 'polypeptide(L)'
;MCMKKLVFIVCSLALLFAGCDDWEDKTYVADEANGVVEDYGTAEMYILNEGLFNLNNSTLARYSFQTGTCSYDYFRALNHRGLGDTANDMDIYGSKLYIVVNVSSTVEVVDLQTGLSIKQIPMLTDNGSSRQPRAIAFEKGKAYVCSYDGTVARIDTTSLEIDGITEVGRNPEDLCVQDGKLYVSNSGGLDWAGIGVDRTVSVVDLSTFTESKKIEVGPNPGKILAGPDHSVWVATQGEQIEQGDYKLVKINTQSDVVEKIYDEPVMDFAFDYNTAYLYNYDYATGQTAFKVFNLTTGEVVRSQFITDGTRIERPFSIQVNPYSSNIYITEAYNYQVDGDLLCFTPEGELMFRLSGVGLNPNTVLFRDEAANVDTPENPDDSDGMAAYADKVLDYVPAPTQYMNTTTTAYVEGFTTKQQVLDYATERLQKKSLLSLGAYGGYIVLGFSQPVPNVAGEYDFKIYGNANYNPNAWQDRPGGSAEPGIVLVSKDENGNGQPDDTWYELAGSEYGKDTEIRNYEITYYRPEPEDADVRWTDNQGNEGYVYRNTFHQQASYYPLWEESDRLTFRGTRLKDNAVDENGVWVGYAYDWGYADNHPNSTEMSEFKIDWAVDAQGNKVTLDEIDFVKIYTAVNQYCGQIGELSTEITGVENLHYKK
;
A
#
# COMPACT_ATOMS: atom_id res chain seq x y z
N MET A 1 31.51 30.06 23.98
CA MET A 1 31.01 29.56 25.28
C MET A 1 29.54 29.97 25.39
N CYS A 2 28.54 29.10 25.31
CA CYS A 2 28.50 27.67 25.02
C CYS A 2 27.04 27.34 24.66
N MET A 3 26.72 27.18 23.37
CA MET A 3 26.39 25.88 22.78
C MET A 3 25.60 24.91 23.70
N LYS A 4 24.37 25.26 24.12
CA LYS A 4 23.48 24.33 24.86
C LYS A 4 21.97 24.51 24.61
N LYS A 5 21.53 25.32 23.63
CA LYS A 5 20.10 25.64 23.44
C LYS A 5 19.54 25.39 22.03
N LEU A 6 20.21 24.56 21.23
CA LEU A 6 19.79 24.23 19.86
C LEU A 6 19.86 22.71 19.57
N VAL A 7 19.71 21.86 20.61
CA VAL A 7 19.90 20.40 20.54
C VAL A 7 18.68 19.61 21.04
N PHE A 8 17.49 20.22 21.16
CA PHE A 8 16.30 19.54 21.70
C PHE A 8 15.10 19.51 20.74
N ILE A 9 15.36 19.53 19.43
CA ILE A 9 14.34 19.45 18.36
C ILE A 9 14.50 18.15 17.53
N VAL A 10 15.34 17.19 17.96
CA VAL A 10 15.65 15.95 17.21
C VAL A 10 15.46 14.69 18.09
N CYS A 11 14.29 14.55 18.71
CA CYS A 11 13.89 13.27 19.34
C CYS A 11 12.50 12.82 18.84
N SER A 12 12.18 13.20 17.61
CA SER A 12 10.86 13.23 16.98
C SER A 12 10.52 11.97 16.15
N LEU A 13 11.21 10.84 16.37
CA LEU A 13 11.10 9.64 15.53
C LEU A 13 11.27 8.31 16.28
N ALA A 14 11.26 8.31 17.62
CA ALA A 14 11.66 7.13 18.39
C ALA A 14 10.70 5.92 18.32
N LEU A 15 9.56 6.02 17.62
CA LEU A 15 8.69 4.87 17.30
C LEU A 15 8.99 4.23 15.92
N LEU A 16 10.11 4.62 15.30
CA LEU A 16 10.72 3.96 14.13
C LEU A 16 12.16 3.47 14.42
N PHE A 17 12.67 3.56 15.65
CA PHE A 17 14.09 3.27 15.97
C PHE A 17 14.30 2.15 17.01
N ALA A 18 13.44 1.13 17.02
CA ALA A 18 13.82 -0.21 17.49
C ALA A 18 13.93 -1.25 16.35
N GLY A 19 13.84 -0.79 15.09
CA GLY A 19 14.08 -1.55 13.86
C GLY A 19 15.02 -0.77 12.94
N CYS A 20 16.16 -0.33 13.48
CA CYS A 20 17.20 0.33 12.70
C CYS A 20 18.16 -0.75 12.18
N ASP A 21 17.72 -1.45 11.14
CA ASP A 21 18.53 -2.04 10.07
C ASP A 21 17.56 -2.40 8.93
N ASP A 22 17.71 -1.69 7.80
CA ASP A 22 17.14 -1.88 6.45
C ASP A 22 15.64 -2.09 6.26
N TRP A 23 14.95 -1.04 5.80
CA TRP A 23 13.58 -1.07 5.27
C TRP A 23 13.57 -1.60 3.82
N GLU A 24 13.95 -2.87 3.66
CA GLU A 24 13.83 -3.57 2.39
C GLU A 24 12.84 -4.72 2.51
N ASP A 25 12.01 -4.89 1.47
CA ASP A 25 11.24 -6.11 1.26
C ASP A 25 12.22 -7.25 0.97
N LYS A 26 12.38 -8.16 1.94
CA LYS A 26 13.29 -9.31 1.83
C LYS A 26 12.48 -10.54 1.50
N THR A 27 12.77 -11.17 0.36
CA THR A 27 12.17 -12.47 0.02
C THR A 27 12.56 -13.52 1.07
N TYR A 28 11.58 -14.01 1.81
CA TYR A 28 11.72 -15.21 2.63
C TYR A 28 11.45 -16.45 1.77
N VAL A 29 12.30 -17.46 1.91
CA VAL A 29 12.05 -18.80 1.36
C VAL A 29 11.09 -19.49 2.31
N ALA A 30 9.84 -19.66 1.91
CA ALA A 30 8.82 -20.34 2.70
C ALA A 30 9.33 -21.70 3.21
N ASP A 31 9.43 -21.87 4.53
CA ASP A 31 9.39 -23.20 5.12
C ASP A 31 7.98 -23.78 4.84
N GLU A 32 7.95 -25.02 4.34
CA GLU A 32 6.72 -25.75 3.98
C GLU A 32 5.66 -25.63 5.09
N ALA A 33 4.39 -25.44 4.70
CA ALA A 33 3.24 -25.49 5.59
C ALA A 33 3.33 -26.74 6.48
N ASN A 34 3.55 -26.56 7.77
CA ASN A 34 3.51 -27.66 8.73
C ASN A 34 2.04 -28.09 8.90
N GLY A 35 1.60 -29.07 8.13
CA GLY A 35 0.27 -29.69 8.21
C GLY A 35 -0.60 -29.49 6.97
N VAL A 36 -1.64 -30.31 6.85
CA VAL A 36 -2.69 -30.09 5.83
C VAL A 36 -3.54 -28.92 6.30
N VAL A 37 -3.70 -27.88 5.47
CA VAL A 37 -4.52 -26.71 5.79
C VAL A 37 -5.99 -27.07 5.64
N GLU A 38 -6.61 -27.50 6.74
CA GLU A 38 -8.02 -27.89 6.82
C GLU A 38 -8.70 -27.18 7.99
N ASP A 39 -9.90 -26.65 7.75
CA ASP A 39 -10.81 -26.24 8.81
C ASP A 39 -12.26 -26.63 8.47
N TYR A 40 -12.96 -27.24 9.41
CA TYR A 40 -14.26 -27.85 9.17
C TYR A 40 -15.38 -26.81 9.26
N GLY A 41 -16.31 -26.86 8.29
CA GLY A 41 -17.44 -25.94 8.24
C GLY A 41 -17.11 -24.59 7.59
N THR A 42 -15.86 -24.36 7.21
CA THR A 42 -15.41 -23.18 6.47
C THR A 42 -15.11 -23.57 5.03
N ALA A 43 -15.66 -22.82 4.08
CA ALA A 43 -15.39 -22.98 2.67
C ALA A 43 -14.18 -22.16 2.22
N GLU A 44 -14.03 -20.95 2.74
CA GLU A 44 -12.92 -20.05 2.41
C GLU A 44 -12.64 -19.05 3.54
N MET A 45 -11.42 -18.51 3.53
CA MET A 45 -11.03 -17.37 4.35
C MET A 45 -10.35 -16.29 3.51
N TYR A 46 -10.51 -15.05 3.95
CA TYR A 46 -9.85 -13.87 3.41
C TYR A 46 -8.87 -13.34 4.44
N ILE A 47 -7.66 -12.98 4.01
CA ILE A 47 -6.61 -12.40 4.85
C ILE A 47 -6.26 -11.03 4.28
N LEU A 48 -6.51 -9.98 5.05
CA LEU A 48 -6.17 -8.62 4.67
C LEU A 48 -4.78 -8.28 5.18
N ASN A 49 -3.96 -7.72 4.28
CA ASN A 49 -2.60 -7.29 4.56
C ASN A 49 -2.53 -5.77 4.44
N GLU A 50 -2.06 -5.08 5.49
CA GLU A 50 -1.96 -3.62 5.47
C GLU A 50 -1.00 -3.14 4.38
N GLY A 51 0.06 -3.89 4.12
CA GLY A 51 1.19 -3.37 3.38
C GLY A 51 2.02 -2.42 4.25
N LEU A 52 2.69 -1.47 3.60
CA LEU A 52 3.53 -0.46 4.21
C LEU A 52 3.01 0.93 3.85
N PHE A 53 3.10 1.83 4.82
CA PHE A 53 2.64 3.21 4.68
C PHE A 53 3.28 3.92 3.48
N ASN A 54 2.45 4.51 2.61
CA ASN A 54 2.84 5.22 1.39
C ASN A 54 3.49 4.36 0.29
N LEU A 55 3.42 3.03 0.38
CA LEU A 55 3.96 2.13 -0.65
C LEU A 55 2.88 1.54 -1.57
N ASN A 56 1.60 1.80 -1.30
CA ASN A 56 0.47 1.35 -2.13
C ASN A 56 0.51 -0.17 -2.45
N ASN A 57 0.84 -0.98 -1.44
CA ASN A 57 1.09 -2.41 -1.57
C ASN A 57 0.23 -3.25 -0.60
N SER A 58 -0.95 -2.77 -0.21
CA SER A 58 -1.92 -3.62 0.48
C SER A 58 -2.39 -4.75 -0.43
N THR A 59 -2.58 -5.93 0.14
CA THR A 59 -3.08 -7.11 -0.59
C THR A 59 -4.22 -7.76 0.16
N LEU A 60 -5.06 -8.49 -0.57
CA LEU A 60 -6.08 -9.36 -0.01
C LEU A 60 -5.76 -10.78 -0.46
N ALA A 61 -5.36 -11.65 0.45
CA ALA A 61 -5.23 -13.07 0.15
C ALA A 61 -6.57 -13.80 0.36
N ARG A 62 -6.78 -14.89 -0.38
CA ARG A 62 -7.91 -15.80 -0.23
C ARG A 62 -7.41 -17.23 -0.19
N TYR A 63 -7.84 -17.98 0.82
CA TYR A 63 -7.63 -19.42 0.88
C TYR A 63 -8.96 -20.16 0.70
N SER A 64 -9.00 -21.11 -0.23
CA SER A 64 -10.16 -21.98 -0.46
C SER A 64 -9.90 -23.35 0.15
N PHE A 65 -10.66 -23.72 1.17
CA PHE A 65 -10.58 -25.04 1.82
C PHE A 65 -11.14 -26.16 0.94
N GLN A 66 -11.97 -25.83 -0.06
CA GLN A 66 -12.51 -26.80 -1.00
C GLN A 66 -11.45 -27.30 -1.99
N THR A 67 -10.58 -26.40 -2.45
CA THR A 67 -9.54 -26.68 -3.45
C THR A 67 -8.16 -26.87 -2.82
N GLY A 68 -7.97 -26.40 -1.58
CA GLY A 68 -6.69 -26.43 -0.88
C GLY A 68 -5.70 -25.35 -1.35
N THR A 69 -6.17 -24.33 -2.06
CA THR A 69 -5.33 -23.34 -2.77
C THR A 69 -5.39 -21.96 -2.11
N CYS A 70 -4.24 -21.31 -2.00
CA CYS A 70 -4.12 -19.92 -1.57
C CYS A 70 -3.84 -19.01 -2.78
N SER A 71 -4.66 -17.97 -2.97
CA SER A 71 -4.34 -16.85 -3.85
C SER A 71 -3.84 -15.69 -2.98
N TYR A 72 -2.53 -15.41 -3.04
CA TYR A 72 -1.87 -14.49 -2.11
C TYR A 72 -2.18 -13.00 -2.35
N ASP A 73 -2.65 -12.66 -3.55
CA ASP A 73 -3.22 -11.34 -3.86
C ASP A 73 -4.46 -11.52 -4.76
N TYR A 74 -5.48 -12.11 -4.15
CA TYR A 74 -6.79 -12.40 -4.72
C TYR A 74 -7.45 -11.18 -5.36
N PHE A 75 -7.32 -10.01 -4.73
CA PHE A 75 -7.89 -8.78 -5.27
C PHE A 75 -7.22 -8.41 -6.60
N ARG A 76 -5.88 -8.35 -6.65
CA ARG A 76 -5.15 -8.03 -7.89
C ARG A 76 -5.38 -9.06 -8.98
N ALA A 77 -5.42 -10.34 -8.62
CA ALA A 77 -5.65 -11.43 -9.57
C ALA A 77 -6.96 -11.27 -10.36
N LEU A 78 -8.00 -10.69 -9.74
CA LEU A 78 -9.32 -10.53 -10.35
C LEU A 78 -9.61 -9.12 -10.87
N ASN A 79 -9.04 -8.09 -10.24
CA ASN A 79 -9.36 -6.69 -10.55
C ASN A 79 -8.27 -6.00 -11.36
N HIS A 80 -7.12 -6.66 -11.56
CA HIS A 80 -5.98 -6.18 -12.35
C HIS A 80 -5.46 -4.80 -11.92
N ARG A 81 -5.63 -4.47 -10.64
CA ARG A 81 -5.10 -3.26 -9.98
C ARG A 81 -4.79 -3.55 -8.51
N GLY A 82 -3.94 -2.74 -7.91
CA GLY A 82 -3.68 -2.78 -6.47
C GLY A 82 -4.91 -2.43 -5.64
N LEU A 83 -4.99 -3.00 -4.43
CA LEU A 83 -6.06 -2.72 -3.48
C LEU A 83 -5.96 -1.29 -2.92
N GLY A 84 -4.74 -0.80 -2.73
CA GLY A 84 -4.46 0.54 -2.25
C GLY A 84 -3.35 0.53 -1.20
N ASP A 85 -3.41 1.52 -0.31
CA ASP A 85 -2.40 1.79 0.70
C ASP A 85 -3.00 1.75 2.10
N THR A 86 -2.37 0.93 2.96
CA THR A 86 -2.71 0.73 4.36
C THR A 86 -4.17 0.26 4.52
N ALA A 87 -4.49 -0.95 4.04
CA ALA A 87 -5.81 -1.56 4.21
C ALA A 87 -6.01 -2.06 5.66
N ASN A 88 -6.77 -1.31 6.46
CA ASN A 88 -6.77 -1.43 7.91
C ASN A 88 -7.82 -2.36 8.51
N ASP A 89 -8.93 -2.58 7.81
CA ASP A 89 -10.01 -3.43 8.31
C ASP A 89 -10.85 -3.93 7.15
N MET A 90 -11.55 -5.03 7.35
CA MET A 90 -12.57 -5.49 6.43
C MET A 90 -13.67 -6.26 7.16
N ASP A 91 -14.88 -6.19 6.65
CA ASP A 91 -15.99 -7.00 7.14
C ASP A 91 -17.00 -7.30 6.02
N ILE A 92 -17.81 -8.33 6.23
CA ILE A 92 -18.76 -8.87 5.27
C ILE A 92 -20.18 -8.44 5.64
N TYR A 93 -20.89 -7.88 4.66
CA TYR A 93 -22.33 -7.62 4.80
C TYR A 93 -23.11 -8.11 3.58
N GLY A 94 -23.96 -9.11 3.80
CA GLY A 94 -24.72 -9.76 2.74
C GLY A 94 -23.78 -10.44 1.74
N SER A 95 -23.88 -10.07 0.47
CA SER A 95 -23.05 -10.64 -0.62
C SER A 95 -21.80 -9.81 -0.94
N LYS A 96 -21.39 -8.89 -0.07
CA LYS A 96 -20.27 -7.98 -0.33
C LYS A 96 -19.24 -8.02 0.79
N LEU A 97 -17.98 -7.92 0.38
CA LEU A 97 -16.84 -7.64 1.23
C LEU A 97 -16.57 -6.14 1.17
N TYR A 98 -16.43 -5.50 2.32
CA TYR A 98 -16.07 -4.08 2.43
C TYR A 98 -14.69 -4.00 3.05
N ILE A 99 -13.76 -3.34 2.36
CA ILE A 99 -12.37 -3.23 2.76
C ILE A 99 -12.07 -1.74 2.99
N VAL A 100 -11.65 -1.41 4.20
CA VAL A 100 -11.30 -0.06 4.61
C VAL A 100 -9.83 0.19 4.27
N VAL A 101 -9.58 1.12 3.37
CA VAL A 101 -8.23 1.44 2.87
C VAL A 101 -7.84 2.85 3.32
N ASN A 102 -6.99 2.92 4.35
CA ASN A 102 -6.78 4.11 5.16
C ASN A 102 -6.11 5.24 4.37
N VAL A 103 -4.90 5.01 3.89
CA VAL A 103 -4.11 6.05 3.21
C VAL A 103 -4.72 6.37 1.86
N SER A 104 -5.26 5.37 1.14
CA SER A 104 -6.05 5.61 -0.07
C SER A 104 -7.37 6.36 0.18
N SER A 105 -7.82 6.46 1.43
CA SER A 105 -9.04 7.18 1.82
C SER A 105 -10.30 6.64 1.15
N THR A 106 -10.45 5.32 1.15
CA THR A 106 -11.56 4.66 0.45
C THR A 106 -12.13 3.48 1.24
N VAL A 107 -13.38 3.14 0.95
CA VAL A 107 -13.93 1.81 1.23
C VAL A 107 -14.09 1.09 -0.10
N GLU A 108 -13.29 0.06 -0.32
CA GLU A 108 -13.38 -0.82 -1.48
C GLU A 108 -14.49 -1.86 -1.24
N VAL A 109 -15.45 -1.95 -2.14
CA VAL A 109 -16.60 -2.87 -2.03
C VAL A 109 -16.50 -3.92 -3.11
N VAL A 110 -16.35 -5.17 -2.71
CA VAL A 110 -16.13 -6.32 -3.59
C VAL A 110 -17.33 -7.27 -3.54
N ASP A 111 -17.72 -7.80 -4.69
CA ASP A 111 -18.72 -8.86 -4.78
C ASP A 111 -18.10 -10.20 -4.33
N LEU A 112 -18.67 -10.82 -3.30
CA LEU A 112 -18.12 -12.06 -2.72
C LEU A 112 -18.27 -13.30 -3.61
N GLN A 113 -19.10 -13.24 -4.65
CA GLN A 113 -19.29 -14.37 -5.55
C GLN A 113 -18.31 -14.34 -6.72
N THR A 114 -17.93 -13.15 -7.17
CA THR A 114 -17.07 -12.92 -8.34
C THR A 114 -15.67 -12.39 -7.99
N GLY A 115 -15.47 -11.90 -6.76
CA GLY A 115 -14.24 -11.22 -6.33
C GLY A 115 -13.97 -9.89 -7.03
N LEU A 116 -14.92 -9.40 -7.84
CA LEU A 116 -14.78 -8.14 -8.57
C LEU A 116 -15.21 -6.95 -7.72
N SER A 117 -14.45 -5.86 -7.85
CA SER A 117 -14.75 -4.54 -7.34
C SER A 117 -16.10 -4.07 -7.91
N ILE A 118 -17.03 -3.77 -7.00
CA ILE A 118 -18.33 -3.15 -7.31
C ILE A 118 -18.19 -1.63 -7.31
N LYS A 119 -17.53 -1.09 -6.27
CA LYS A 119 -17.39 0.36 -6.08
C LYS A 119 -16.26 0.66 -5.11
N GLN A 120 -15.55 1.74 -5.38
CA GLN A 120 -14.66 2.37 -4.41
C GLN A 120 -15.35 3.64 -3.87
N ILE A 121 -15.73 3.62 -2.60
CA ILE A 121 -16.43 4.74 -1.94
C ILE A 121 -15.38 5.71 -1.40
N PRO A 122 -15.33 6.97 -1.85
CA PRO A 122 -14.37 7.94 -1.36
C PRO A 122 -14.72 8.40 0.07
N MET A 123 -13.75 8.32 0.97
CA MET A 123 -13.87 8.73 2.37
C MET A 123 -13.22 10.10 2.56
N LEU A 124 -13.78 11.10 1.89
CA LEU A 124 -13.25 12.46 1.86
C LEU A 124 -14.12 13.44 2.65
N THR A 125 -13.51 14.51 3.13
CA THR A 125 -14.22 15.69 3.65
C THR A 125 -14.75 16.57 2.51
N ASP A 126 -15.62 17.54 2.82
CA ASP A 126 -16.22 18.45 1.81
C ASP A 126 -15.18 19.25 1.02
N ASN A 127 -13.97 19.46 1.58
CA ASN A 127 -12.86 20.14 0.91
C ASN A 127 -11.93 19.18 0.15
N GLY A 128 -12.26 17.89 0.08
CA GLY A 128 -11.48 16.85 -0.59
C GLY A 128 -10.34 16.25 0.24
N SER A 129 -10.14 16.65 1.51
CA SER A 129 -9.10 16.06 2.36
C SER A 129 -9.46 14.63 2.77
N SER A 130 -8.43 13.76 2.85
CA SER A 130 -8.56 12.38 3.33
C SER A 130 -9.09 12.33 4.75
N ARG A 131 -10.10 11.49 5.01
CA ARG A 131 -10.58 11.21 6.37
C ARG A 131 -9.73 10.16 7.08
N GLN A 132 -8.97 9.36 6.33
CA GLN A 132 -8.18 8.22 6.83
C GLN A 132 -9.07 7.21 7.57
N PRO A 133 -9.93 6.45 6.84
CA PRO A 133 -10.85 5.49 7.46
C PRO A 133 -10.09 4.35 8.16
N ARG A 134 -10.62 3.83 9.26
CA ARG A 134 -9.90 2.87 10.14
C ARG A 134 -10.59 1.52 10.26
N ALA A 135 -11.82 1.52 10.76
CA ALA A 135 -12.58 0.29 11.02
C ALA A 135 -14.02 0.41 10.51
N ILE A 136 -14.69 -0.73 10.34
CA ILE A 136 -16.06 -0.83 9.85
C ILE A 136 -16.91 -1.75 10.72
N ALA A 137 -18.19 -1.40 10.89
CA ALA A 137 -19.20 -2.30 11.45
C ALA A 137 -20.55 -2.09 10.77
N PHE A 138 -21.47 -3.04 10.94
CA PHE A 138 -22.78 -2.99 10.29
C PHE A 138 -23.95 -3.07 11.26
N GLU A 139 -25.04 -2.36 10.95
CA GLU A 139 -26.36 -2.65 11.51
C GLU A 139 -27.47 -2.28 10.54
N LYS A 140 -28.45 -3.18 10.38
CA LYS A 140 -29.74 -2.93 9.68
C LYS A 140 -29.59 -2.26 8.30
N GLY A 141 -28.67 -2.75 7.48
CA GLY A 141 -28.46 -2.28 6.11
C GLY A 141 -27.57 -1.04 6.00
N LYS A 142 -26.93 -0.63 7.11
CA LYS A 142 -25.96 0.47 7.14
C LYS A 142 -24.58 -0.06 7.54
N ALA A 143 -23.56 0.46 6.89
CA ALA A 143 -22.17 0.34 7.33
C ALA A 143 -21.78 1.63 8.07
N TYR A 144 -20.96 1.49 9.10
CA TYR A 144 -20.43 2.58 9.90
C TYR A 144 -18.93 2.51 9.85
N VAL A 145 -18.27 3.57 9.38
CA VAL A 145 -16.82 3.60 9.19
C VAL A 145 -16.24 4.75 10.00
N CYS A 146 -15.44 4.45 11.02
CA CYS A 146 -14.73 5.49 11.75
C CYS A 146 -13.48 5.93 10.99
N SER A 147 -13.06 7.16 11.22
CA SER A 147 -11.97 7.79 10.48
C SER A 147 -11.11 8.64 11.41
N TYR A 148 -9.81 8.68 11.17
CA TYR A 148 -8.84 9.38 12.03
C TYR A 148 -9.09 10.89 12.17
N ASP A 149 -9.87 11.48 11.26
CA ASP A 149 -10.33 12.86 11.37
C ASP A 149 -11.35 13.10 12.51
N GLY A 150 -11.72 12.07 13.28
CA GLY A 150 -12.65 12.17 14.40
C GLY A 150 -14.11 12.02 14.00
N THR A 151 -14.38 11.36 12.87
CA THR A 151 -15.73 11.16 12.36
C THR A 151 -16.10 9.69 12.18
N VAL A 152 -17.41 9.43 12.13
CA VAL A 152 -17.98 8.18 11.64
C VAL A 152 -18.88 8.48 10.45
N ALA A 153 -18.63 7.83 9.32
CA ALA A 153 -19.51 7.84 8.17
C ALA A 153 -20.54 6.72 8.26
N ARG A 154 -21.78 7.01 7.85
CA ARG A 154 -22.83 6.01 7.65
C ARG A 154 -23.07 5.82 6.15
N ILE A 155 -22.88 4.59 5.70
CA ILE A 155 -23.02 4.19 4.31
C ILE A 155 -24.25 3.31 4.18
N ASP A 156 -25.09 3.60 3.19
CA ASP A 156 -26.19 2.71 2.83
C ASP A 156 -25.66 1.52 2.02
N THR A 157 -25.84 0.30 2.52
CA THR A 157 -25.25 -0.92 1.91
C THR A 157 -25.88 -1.32 0.57
N THR A 158 -27.00 -0.71 0.19
CA THR A 158 -27.68 -0.97 -1.09
C THR A 158 -27.20 -0.01 -2.16
N SER A 159 -27.23 1.30 -1.87
CA SER A 159 -26.80 2.35 -2.80
C SER A 159 -25.29 2.59 -2.80
N LEU A 160 -24.59 2.14 -1.75
CA LEU A 160 -23.17 2.37 -1.52
C LEU A 160 -22.83 3.87 -1.47
N GLU A 161 -23.75 4.67 -0.93
CA GLU A 161 -23.59 6.12 -0.74
C GLU A 161 -23.48 6.45 0.74
N ILE A 162 -22.66 7.44 1.06
CA ILE A 162 -22.59 8.04 2.40
C ILE A 162 -23.85 8.90 2.58
N ASP A 163 -24.69 8.56 3.58
CA ASP A 163 -25.93 9.28 3.87
C ASP A 163 -25.92 10.01 5.23
N GLY A 164 -24.81 9.95 5.95
CA GLY A 164 -24.61 10.67 7.19
C GLY A 164 -23.15 10.65 7.65
N ILE A 165 -22.75 11.72 8.33
CA ILE A 165 -21.48 11.83 9.06
C ILE A 165 -21.81 12.33 10.47
N THR A 166 -21.20 11.75 11.50
CA THR A 166 -21.22 12.29 12.87
C THR A 166 -19.80 12.46 13.41
N GLU A 167 -19.59 13.47 14.24
CA GLU A 167 -18.36 13.64 15.00
C GLU A 167 -18.34 12.70 16.22
N VAL A 168 -17.14 12.29 16.62
CA VAL A 168 -16.86 11.43 17.78
C VAL A 168 -15.63 11.98 18.55
N GLY A 169 -14.85 11.14 19.23
CA GLY A 169 -13.57 11.53 19.84
C GLY A 169 -12.44 11.60 18.82
N ARG A 170 -11.24 11.94 19.30
CA ARG A 170 -10.09 12.18 18.42
C ARG A 170 -9.51 10.85 17.92
N ASN A 171 -9.13 10.82 16.65
CA ASN A 171 -8.50 9.66 16.00
C ASN A 171 -9.10 8.30 16.42
N PRO A 172 -10.38 8.04 16.08
CA PRO A 172 -11.02 6.76 16.27
C PRO A 172 -10.17 5.58 15.77
N GLU A 173 -10.07 4.53 16.57
CA GLU A 173 -9.25 3.35 16.25
C GLU A 173 -10.10 2.19 15.74
N ASP A 174 -11.19 1.87 16.44
CA ASP A 174 -12.07 0.75 16.15
C ASP A 174 -13.52 1.08 16.58
N LEU A 175 -14.50 0.31 16.13
CA LEU A 175 -15.90 0.49 16.49
C LEU A 175 -16.69 -0.82 16.53
N CYS A 176 -17.70 -0.88 17.39
CA CYS A 176 -18.66 -1.97 17.38
C CYS A 176 -20.09 -1.49 17.64
N VAL A 177 -21.05 -2.32 17.23
CA VAL A 177 -22.47 -2.09 17.45
C VAL A 177 -22.94 -2.96 18.60
N GLN A 178 -23.67 -2.36 19.55
CA GLN A 178 -24.37 -3.09 20.60
C GLN A 178 -25.62 -2.32 21.03
N ASP A 179 -26.75 -3.00 21.23
CA ASP A 179 -27.99 -2.43 21.74
C ASP A 179 -28.51 -1.18 20.97
N GLY A 180 -28.34 -1.18 19.64
CA GLY A 180 -28.77 -0.07 18.78
C GLY A 180 -27.92 1.20 18.90
N LYS A 181 -26.72 1.08 19.46
CA LYS A 181 -25.73 2.15 19.58
C LYS A 181 -24.42 1.69 18.94
N LEU A 182 -23.66 2.68 18.48
CA LEU A 182 -22.28 2.48 18.07
C LEU A 182 -21.35 2.94 19.20
N TYR A 183 -20.40 2.08 19.54
CA TYR A 183 -19.31 2.37 20.48
C TYR A 183 -18.02 2.51 19.68
N VAL A 184 -17.35 3.64 19.81
CA VAL A 184 -16.16 3.99 19.02
C VAL A 184 -15.01 4.28 19.96
N SER A 185 -13.93 3.51 19.89
CA SER A 185 -12.72 3.76 20.67
C SER A 185 -11.94 4.93 20.06
N ASN A 186 -11.58 5.92 20.88
CA ASN A 186 -10.84 7.09 20.42
C ASN A 186 -9.41 7.03 20.96
N SER A 187 -8.43 6.73 20.10
CA SER A 187 -7.01 6.65 20.52
C SER A 187 -6.40 8.03 20.73
N GLY A 188 -6.92 9.05 20.06
CA GLY A 188 -6.37 10.41 20.05
C GLY A 188 -5.08 10.55 19.24
N GLY A 189 -4.65 9.45 18.62
CA GLY A 189 -3.52 9.39 17.73
C GLY A 189 -2.18 9.64 18.43
N LEU A 190 -1.17 9.80 17.58
CA LEU A 190 0.24 9.84 17.91
C LEU A 190 0.72 11.29 18.19
N ASP A 191 -0.01 12.05 19.02
CA ASP A 191 0.32 13.44 19.39
C ASP A 191 0.87 13.57 20.83
N TRP A 192 1.94 12.83 21.14
CA TRP A 192 2.54 12.82 22.49
C TRP A 192 3.24 14.11 22.90
N ALA A 193 3.61 14.95 21.93
CA ALA A 193 4.19 16.27 22.20
C ALA A 193 3.10 17.35 22.42
N GLY A 194 1.87 17.08 22.00
CA GLY A 194 0.71 17.95 22.12
C GLY A 194 -0.25 17.51 23.22
N ILE A 195 -1.49 17.23 22.84
CA ILE A 195 -2.59 16.97 23.80
C ILE A 195 -2.45 15.58 24.46
N GLY A 196 -1.66 14.69 23.86
CA GLY A 196 -1.57 13.29 24.25
C GLY A 196 -2.68 12.44 23.63
N VAL A 197 -2.72 11.17 24.05
CA VAL A 197 -3.73 10.20 23.63
C VAL A 197 -5.11 10.57 24.19
N ASP A 198 -6.16 10.17 23.48
CA ASP A 198 -7.53 10.24 23.99
C ASP A 198 -7.76 9.05 24.95
N ARG A 199 -8.82 9.14 25.73
CA ARG A 199 -9.08 8.26 26.87
C ARG A 199 -10.51 7.72 26.88
N THR A 200 -11.22 7.89 25.76
CA THR A 200 -12.67 7.77 25.73
C THR A 200 -13.17 6.78 24.68
N VAL A 201 -14.35 6.24 24.95
CA VAL A 201 -15.23 5.60 23.96
C VAL A 201 -16.41 6.52 23.71
N SER A 202 -16.64 6.86 22.45
CA SER A 202 -17.84 7.62 22.01
C SER A 202 -19.02 6.68 21.88
N VAL A 203 -20.21 7.11 22.30
CA VAL A 203 -21.47 6.37 22.16
C VAL A 203 -22.38 7.13 21.23
N VAL A 204 -22.61 6.62 20.03
CA VAL A 204 -23.50 7.21 19.04
C VAL A 204 -24.84 6.46 19.03
N ASP A 205 -25.93 7.18 19.22
CA ASP A 205 -27.28 6.61 19.07
C ASP A 205 -27.55 6.41 17.57
N LEU A 206 -27.83 5.18 17.13
CA LEU A 206 -28.01 4.90 15.70
C LEU A 206 -29.34 5.41 15.12
N SER A 207 -30.33 5.68 15.98
CA SER A 207 -31.62 6.22 15.54
C SER A 207 -31.54 7.70 15.16
N THR A 208 -30.75 8.47 15.90
CA THR A 208 -30.49 9.89 15.61
C THR A 208 -29.19 10.12 14.83
N PHE A 209 -28.29 9.14 14.87
CA PHE A 209 -26.93 9.19 14.36
C PHE A 209 -26.13 10.38 14.90
N THR A 210 -26.16 10.52 16.22
CA THR A 210 -25.46 11.59 16.95
C THR A 210 -24.76 11.01 18.17
N GLU A 211 -23.58 11.53 18.48
CA GLU A 211 -22.91 11.23 19.75
C GLU A 211 -23.78 11.63 20.94
N SER A 212 -24.09 10.66 21.79
CA SER A 212 -24.92 10.81 22.99
C SER A 212 -24.08 10.92 24.26
N LYS A 213 -22.87 10.34 24.26
CA LYS A 213 -22.00 10.27 25.44
C LYS A 213 -20.54 9.96 25.04
N LYS A 214 -19.60 10.40 25.89
CA LYS A 214 -18.22 9.88 25.94
C LYS A 214 -17.98 9.18 27.27
N ILE A 215 -17.49 7.95 27.23
CA ILE A 215 -17.18 7.13 28.40
C ILE A 215 -15.66 7.15 28.59
N GLU A 216 -15.18 7.56 29.76
CA GLU A 216 -13.76 7.46 30.09
C GLU A 216 -13.39 6.01 30.42
N VAL A 217 -12.49 5.42 29.63
CA VAL A 217 -12.11 3.99 29.71
C VAL A 217 -10.64 3.78 30.07
N GLY A 218 -9.80 4.79 29.86
CA GLY A 218 -8.35 4.68 30.00
C GLY A 218 -7.64 5.18 28.75
N PRO A 219 -6.31 5.43 28.83
CA PRO A 219 -5.54 6.01 27.74
C PRO A 219 -5.43 5.08 26.53
N ASN A 220 -5.46 5.68 25.34
CA ASN A 220 -5.24 5.02 24.07
C ASN A 220 -6.11 3.75 23.89
N PRO A 221 -7.45 3.88 23.96
CA PRO A 221 -8.33 2.76 23.66
C PRO A 221 -8.21 2.35 22.19
N GLY A 222 -7.95 1.07 21.96
CA GLY A 222 -7.80 0.44 20.65
C GLY A 222 -8.96 -0.51 20.35
N LYS A 223 -8.66 -1.82 20.24
CA LYS A 223 -9.65 -2.86 19.91
C LYS A 223 -10.90 -2.77 20.77
N ILE A 224 -12.07 -2.81 20.12
CA ILE A 224 -13.37 -2.78 20.80
C ILE A 224 -14.33 -3.80 20.19
N LEU A 225 -14.94 -4.66 21.00
CA LEU A 225 -15.92 -5.64 20.52
C LEU A 225 -17.18 -5.68 21.39
N ALA A 226 -18.31 -5.95 20.74
CA ALA A 226 -19.55 -6.26 21.41
C ALA A 226 -19.42 -7.62 22.11
N GLY A 227 -19.71 -7.66 23.41
CA GLY A 227 -19.68 -8.87 24.21
C GLY A 227 -21.07 -9.42 24.52
N PRO A 228 -21.15 -10.56 25.23
CA PRO A 228 -22.43 -11.09 25.73
C PRO A 228 -23.07 -10.17 26.76
N ASP A 229 -24.34 -10.43 27.09
CA ASP A 229 -25.07 -9.80 28.20
C ASP A 229 -25.04 -8.26 28.20
N HIS A 230 -25.30 -7.64 27.05
CA HIS A 230 -25.33 -6.18 26.90
C HIS A 230 -24.03 -5.51 27.32
N SER A 231 -22.88 -6.11 26.96
CA SER A 231 -21.56 -5.55 27.23
C SER A 231 -20.80 -5.16 25.97
N VAL A 232 -19.84 -4.27 26.15
CA VAL A 232 -18.79 -3.92 25.19
C VAL A 232 -17.46 -4.00 25.91
N TRP A 233 -16.44 -4.52 25.23
CA TRP A 233 -15.10 -4.71 25.78
C TRP A 233 -14.08 -3.92 24.99
N VAL A 234 -13.13 -3.30 25.67
CA VAL A 234 -12.14 -2.39 25.09
C VAL A 234 -10.75 -2.74 25.60
N ALA A 235 -9.77 -2.87 24.72
CA ALA A 235 -8.36 -2.90 25.07
C ALA A 235 -7.82 -1.46 25.11
N THR A 236 -7.10 -1.09 26.17
CA THR A 236 -6.42 0.21 26.29
C THR A 236 -4.91 0.00 26.32
N GLN A 237 -4.15 0.86 25.65
CA GLN A 237 -2.71 0.65 25.40
C GLN A 237 -1.77 1.50 26.25
N GLY A 238 -2.29 2.29 27.20
CA GLY A 238 -1.46 3.18 28.00
C GLY A 238 -1.18 4.51 27.31
N GLU A 239 -0.63 5.48 28.05
CA GLU A 239 -0.19 6.77 27.50
C GLU A 239 1.02 6.60 26.56
N GLN A 240 1.85 5.59 26.84
CA GLN A 240 3.00 5.20 26.05
C GLN A 240 2.99 3.68 25.94
N ILE A 241 2.76 3.18 24.72
CA ILE A 241 2.60 1.75 24.43
C ILE A 241 3.79 0.92 24.93
N GLU A 242 5.01 1.46 24.83
CA GLU A 242 6.25 0.83 25.28
C GLU A 242 6.32 0.60 26.80
N GLN A 243 5.55 1.35 27.59
CA GLN A 243 5.50 1.16 29.04
C GLN A 243 4.61 -0.02 29.47
N GLY A 244 3.81 -0.54 28.55
CA GLY A 244 3.03 -1.75 28.77
C GLY A 244 1.87 -1.62 29.76
N ASP A 245 1.33 -0.42 30.00
CA ASP A 245 0.13 -0.20 30.84
C ASP A 245 -1.17 -0.58 30.09
N TYR A 246 -1.18 -1.82 29.59
CA TYR A 246 -2.32 -2.38 28.88
C TYR A 246 -3.41 -2.81 29.86
N LYS A 247 -4.67 -2.57 29.50
CA LYS A 247 -5.83 -3.01 30.30
C LYS A 247 -6.96 -3.51 29.42
N LEU A 248 -7.81 -4.34 30.01
CA LEU A 248 -9.08 -4.75 29.44
C LEU A 248 -10.23 -4.08 30.21
N VAL A 249 -11.16 -3.45 29.51
CA VAL A 249 -12.25 -2.66 30.09
C VAL A 249 -13.59 -3.23 29.65
N LYS A 250 -14.50 -3.44 30.58
CA LYS A 250 -15.89 -3.85 30.32
C LYS A 250 -16.83 -2.67 30.55
N ILE A 251 -17.65 -2.38 29.55
CA ILE A 251 -18.71 -1.37 29.55
C ILE A 251 -20.07 -2.06 29.56
N ASN A 252 -20.97 -1.58 30.42
CA ASN A 252 -22.37 -1.97 30.40
C ASN A 252 -23.15 -1.05 29.44
N THR A 253 -23.72 -1.60 28.38
CA THR A 253 -24.33 -0.82 27.27
C THR A 253 -25.75 -0.33 27.54
N GLN A 254 -26.41 -0.90 28.55
CA GLN A 254 -27.72 -0.42 29.01
C GLN A 254 -27.60 0.90 29.80
N SER A 255 -26.48 1.10 30.50
CA SER A 255 -26.21 2.29 31.31
C SER A 255 -25.09 3.18 30.78
N ASP A 256 -24.37 2.72 29.77
CA ASP A 256 -23.19 3.37 29.15
C ASP A 256 -22.12 3.75 30.17
N VAL A 257 -21.81 2.84 31.11
CA VAL A 257 -20.78 3.05 32.14
C VAL A 257 -19.77 1.92 32.15
N VAL A 258 -18.53 2.23 32.51
CA VAL A 258 -17.51 1.22 32.81
C VAL A 258 -17.99 0.40 34.01
N GLU A 259 -18.21 -0.88 33.78
CA GLU A 259 -18.57 -1.87 34.81
C GLU A 259 -17.32 -2.34 35.53
N LYS A 260 -16.24 -2.56 34.78
CA LYS A 260 -14.99 -3.10 35.32
C LYS A 260 -13.78 -2.71 34.46
N ILE A 261 -12.67 -2.46 35.12
CA ILE A 261 -11.33 -2.43 34.52
C ILE A 261 -10.56 -3.61 35.10
N TYR A 262 -9.99 -4.42 34.21
CA TYR A 262 -9.14 -5.56 34.52
C TYR A 262 -7.70 -5.14 34.28
N ASP A 263 -6.84 -5.38 35.27
CA ASP A 263 -5.39 -5.17 35.16
C ASP A 263 -4.74 -6.35 34.42
N GLU A 264 -5.28 -6.63 33.24
CA GLU A 264 -4.89 -7.72 32.35
C GLU A 264 -4.35 -7.07 31.06
N PRO A 265 -3.06 -7.30 30.73
CA PRO A 265 -2.47 -6.68 29.55
C PRO A 265 -3.02 -7.34 28.28
N VAL A 266 -3.73 -6.55 27.48
CA VAL A 266 -4.38 -6.97 26.23
C VAL A 266 -4.15 -5.89 25.18
N MET A 267 -3.70 -6.31 24.00
CA MET A 267 -3.64 -5.45 22.81
C MET A 267 -4.83 -5.70 21.88
N ASP A 268 -5.16 -6.97 21.68
CA ASP A 268 -6.27 -7.40 20.84
C ASP A 268 -6.81 -8.75 21.36
N PHE A 269 -8.04 -9.05 20.98
CA PHE A 269 -8.81 -10.16 21.50
C PHE A 269 -9.96 -10.56 20.57
N ALA A 270 -10.29 -11.84 20.61
CA ALA A 270 -11.43 -12.41 19.88
C ALA A 270 -12.30 -13.26 20.82
N PHE A 271 -13.59 -13.34 20.49
CA PHE A 271 -14.58 -14.04 21.32
C PHE A 271 -15.07 -15.33 20.67
N ASP A 272 -15.26 -16.34 21.52
CA ASP A 272 -16.08 -17.51 21.25
C ASP A 272 -17.11 -17.62 22.39
N TYR A 273 -18.34 -17.14 22.12
CA TYR A 273 -19.41 -17.02 23.12
C TYR A 273 -18.98 -16.24 24.38
N ASN A 274 -18.81 -16.92 25.51
CA ASN A 274 -18.41 -16.35 26.80
C ASN A 274 -16.90 -16.50 27.09
N THR A 275 -16.14 -16.99 26.12
CA THR A 275 -14.69 -17.16 26.19
C THR A 275 -14.03 -16.11 25.32
N ALA A 276 -12.97 -15.50 25.82
CA ALA A 276 -12.12 -14.59 25.07
C ALA A 276 -10.71 -15.16 24.96
N TYR A 277 -10.15 -15.08 23.76
CA TYR A 277 -8.74 -15.34 23.47
C TYR A 277 -8.05 -14.00 23.35
N LEU A 278 -7.02 -13.79 24.16
CA LEU A 278 -6.34 -12.51 24.30
C LEU A 278 -4.90 -12.68 23.86
N TYR A 279 -4.33 -11.66 23.20
CA TYR A 279 -2.88 -11.54 23.12
C TYR A 279 -2.36 -10.18 23.58
N ASN A 280 -1.09 -10.18 23.95
CA ASN A 280 -0.31 -9.00 24.26
C ASN A 280 1.11 -9.14 23.71
N TYR A 281 1.69 -8.02 23.28
CA TYR A 281 3.10 -7.88 22.96
C TYR A 281 3.72 -6.73 23.77
N ASP A 282 4.74 -7.07 24.56
CA ASP A 282 5.50 -6.10 25.35
C ASP A 282 6.69 -5.58 24.51
N TYR A 283 6.59 -4.34 24.03
CA TYR A 283 7.62 -3.72 23.19
C TYR A 283 8.96 -3.50 23.90
N ALA A 284 8.98 -3.43 25.23
CA ALA A 284 10.22 -3.21 25.98
C ALA A 284 11.04 -4.51 26.11
N THR A 285 10.37 -5.65 26.19
CA THR A 285 10.98 -6.97 26.42
C THR A 285 10.94 -7.90 25.22
N GLY A 286 10.11 -7.59 24.20
CA GLY A 286 9.82 -8.46 23.08
C GLY A 286 9.01 -9.71 23.44
N GLN A 287 8.37 -9.74 24.62
CA GLN A 287 7.62 -10.92 25.07
C GLN A 287 6.18 -10.91 24.56
N THR A 288 5.73 -12.06 24.09
CA THR A 288 4.33 -12.33 23.73
C THR A 288 3.64 -13.14 24.81
N ALA A 289 2.35 -12.86 25.02
CA ALA A 289 1.49 -13.64 25.90
C ALA A 289 0.16 -13.90 25.21
N PHE A 290 -0.32 -15.14 25.29
CA PHE A 290 -1.62 -15.57 24.77
C PHE A 290 -2.40 -16.22 25.91
N LYS A 291 -3.62 -15.74 26.17
CA LYS A 291 -4.41 -16.14 27.34
C LYS A 291 -5.85 -16.44 26.94
N VAL A 292 -6.51 -17.20 27.81
CA VAL A 292 -7.95 -17.46 27.70
C VAL A 292 -8.65 -16.91 28.94
N PHE A 293 -9.68 -16.12 28.69
CA PHE A 293 -10.39 -15.33 29.69
C PHE A 293 -11.88 -15.62 29.62
N ASN A 294 -12.53 -15.70 30.79
CA ASN A 294 -13.97 -15.92 30.87
C ASN A 294 -14.69 -14.58 31.04
N LEU A 295 -15.52 -14.22 30.05
CA LEU A 295 -16.23 -12.94 30.01
C LEU A 295 -17.32 -12.82 31.10
N THR A 296 -17.83 -13.94 31.60
CA THR A 296 -18.85 -13.97 32.66
C THR A 296 -18.23 -13.75 34.05
N THR A 297 -17.15 -14.47 34.37
CA THR A 297 -16.49 -14.36 35.69
C THR A 297 -15.50 -13.21 35.75
N GLY A 298 -14.95 -12.80 34.61
CA GLY A 298 -13.91 -11.80 34.53
C GLY A 298 -12.54 -12.33 34.98
N GLU A 299 -12.27 -13.62 34.75
CA GLU A 299 -11.06 -14.30 35.20
C GLU A 299 -10.29 -14.94 34.04
N VAL A 300 -8.96 -14.90 34.11
CA VAL A 300 -8.09 -15.70 33.25
C VAL A 300 -8.22 -17.16 33.64
N VAL A 301 -8.74 -18.00 32.74
CA VAL A 301 -8.90 -19.44 32.95
C VAL A 301 -7.71 -20.24 32.43
N ARG A 302 -6.94 -19.69 31.47
CA ARG A 302 -5.62 -20.21 31.07
C ARG A 302 -4.65 -19.05 30.84
N SER A 303 -3.54 -19.06 31.57
CA SER A 303 -2.48 -18.05 31.43
C SER A 303 -1.54 -18.31 30.24
N GLN A 304 -1.65 -19.47 29.62
CA GLN A 304 -0.96 -19.85 28.39
C GLN A 304 -1.97 -20.57 27.50
N PHE A 305 -2.36 -19.92 26.41
CA PHE A 305 -3.25 -20.52 25.42
C PHE A 305 -2.48 -21.55 24.57
N ILE A 306 -1.34 -21.17 23.97
CA ILE A 306 -0.54 -22.06 23.13
C ILE A 306 0.14 -23.13 23.99
N THR A 307 -0.17 -24.41 23.75
CA THR A 307 0.24 -25.54 24.60
C THR A 307 1.36 -26.40 24.02
N ASP A 308 1.59 -26.35 22.71
CA ASP A 308 2.55 -27.20 21.99
C ASP A 308 3.95 -26.59 21.85
N GLY A 309 4.13 -25.34 22.32
CA GLY A 309 5.39 -24.61 22.26
C GLY A 309 5.61 -23.82 20.97
N THR A 310 4.60 -23.73 20.10
CA THR A 310 4.63 -22.84 18.93
C THR A 310 4.97 -21.42 19.35
N ARG A 311 5.92 -20.81 18.64
CA ARG A 311 6.36 -19.44 18.90
C ARG A 311 5.76 -18.51 17.87
N ILE A 312 5.27 -17.38 18.37
CA ILE A 312 4.85 -16.22 17.59
C ILE A 312 5.67 -15.06 18.17
N GLU A 313 6.57 -14.51 17.36
CA GLU A 313 7.49 -13.44 17.72
C GLU A 313 6.75 -12.11 17.85
N ARG A 314 5.87 -11.82 16.88
CA ARG A 314 5.15 -10.56 16.81
C ARG A 314 3.73 -10.76 16.27
N PRO A 315 2.75 -11.06 17.15
CA PRO A 315 1.36 -11.19 16.75
C PRO A 315 0.83 -9.85 16.26
N PHE A 316 0.02 -9.89 15.21
CA PHE A 316 -0.56 -8.69 14.61
C PHE A 316 -2.08 -8.65 14.70
N SER A 317 -2.74 -9.80 14.71
CA SER A 317 -4.18 -9.91 14.98
C SER A 317 -4.56 -11.28 15.53
N ILE A 318 -5.76 -11.36 16.13
CA ILE A 318 -6.38 -12.62 16.55
C ILE A 318 -7.85 -12.67 16.16
N GLN A 319 -8.30 -13.79 15.61
CA GLN A 319 -9.71 -14.03 15.24
C GLN A 319 -10.15 -15.43 15.66
N VAL A 320 -11.45 -15.58 15.92
CA VAL A 320 -12.09 -16.88 16.09
C VAL A 320 -12.90 -17.17 14.83
N ASN A 321 -12.69 -18.33 14.24
CA ASN A 321 -13.54 -18.80 13.16
C ASN A 321 -14.91 -19.20 13.73
N PRO A 322 -16.02 -18.54 13.35
CA PRO A 322 -17.33 -18.77 13.94
C PRO A 322 -17.94 -20.14 13.59
N TYR A 323 -17.40 -20.85 12.59
CA TYR A 323 -17.93 -22.15 12.14
C TYR A 323 -17.26 -23.33 12.86
N SER A 324 -15.98 -23.19 13.19
CA SER A 324 -15.16 -24.24 13.81
C SER A 324 -14.75 -23.95 15.24
N SER A 325 -14.88 -22.70 15.70
CA SER A 325 -14.31 -22.16 16.93
C SER A 325 -12.77 -22.21 16.99
N ASN A 326 -12.08 -22.49 15.89
CA ASN A 326 -10.62 -22.44 15.82
C ASN A 326 -10.10 -20.99 15.89
N ILE A 327 -8.88 -20.83 16.40
CA ILE A 327 -8.26 -19.55 16.70
C ILE A 327 -7.19 -19.28 15.64
N TYR A 328 -7.34 -18.16 14.96
CA TYR A 328 -6.40 -17.68 13.96
C TYR A 328 -5.60 -16.54 14.55
N ILE A 329 -4.27 -16.62 14.43
CA ILE A 329 -3.36 -15.58 14.87
C ILE A 329 -2.43 -15.26 13.71
N THR A 330 -2.29 -13.99 13.40
CA THR A 330 -1.37 -13.53 12.36
C THR A 330 -0.06 -13.04 12.96
N GLU A 331 1.04 -13.24 12.24
CA GLU A 331 2.39 -12.87 12.65
C GLU A 331 2.99 -11.88 11.64
N ALA A 332 3.50 -10.75 12.11
CA ALA A 332 4.09 -9.71 11.27
C ALA A 332 5.63 -9.68 11.31
N TYR A 333 6.27 -10.53 12.13
CA TYR A 333 7.73 -10.58 12.33
C TYR A 333 8.36 -9.22 12.70
N ASN A 334 8.87 -8.49 11.71
CA ASN A 334 9.52 -7.19 11.84
C ASN A 334 8.75 -6.07 11.11
N TYR A 335 7.53 -6.36 10.64
CA TYR A 335 6.64 -5.51 9.86
C TYR A 335 7.10 -5.20 8.43
N GLN A 336 8.19 -5.82 7.96
CA GLN A 336 8.83 -5.54 6.67
C GLN A 336 8.92 -6.76 5.75
N VAL A 337 8.59 -7.94 6.27
CA VAL A 337 8.52 -9.18 5.50
C VAL A 337 7.09 -9.70 5.50
N ASP A 338 6.75 -10.52 4.52
CA ASP A 338 5.45 -11.17 4.48
C ASP A 338 5.23 -11.96 5.78
N GLY A 339 4.06 -11.72 6.38
CA GLY A 339 3.62 -12.36 7.59
C GLY A 339 3.02 -13.73 7.36
N ASP A 340 2.78 -14.43 8.46
CA ASP A 340 2.17 -15.75 8.48
C ASP A 340 0.78 -15.70 9.12
N LEU A 341 -0.06 -16.67 8.78
CA LEU A 341 -1.30 -16.97 9.49
C LEU A 341 -1.20 -18.36 10.13
N LEU A 342 -1.50 -18.44 11.43
CA LEU A 342 -1.45 -19.66 12.21
C LEU A 342 -2.84 -20.01 12.72
N CYS A 343 -3.26 -21.26 12.57
CA CYS A 343 -4.53 -21.77 13.08
C CYS A 343 -4.29 -22.73 14.25
N PHE A 344 -5.00 -22.51 15.35
CA PHE A 344 -4.94 -23.31 16.57
C PHE A 344 -6.31 -23.88 16.93
N THR A 345 -6.31 -25.07 17.53
CA THR A 345 -7.50 -25.60 18.20
C THR A 345 -7.89 -24.73 19.40
N PRO A 346 -9.13 -24.80 19.89
CA PRO A 346 -9.53 -24.21 21.17
C PRO A 346 -8.65 -24.63 22.33
N GLU A 347 -8.03 -25.80 22.27
CA GLU A 347 -7.11 -26.34 23.28
C GLU A 347 -5.73 -25.67 23.24
N GLY A 348 -5.36 -25.03 22.13
CA GLY A 348 -4.08 -24.33 21.96
C GLY A 348 -2.99 -25.13 21.23
N GLU A 349 -3.38 -26.16 20.48
CA GLU A 349 -2.49 -26.93 19.63
C GLU A 349 -2.53 -26.37 18.20
N LEU A 350 -1.37 -26.17 17.58
CA LEU A 350 -1.24 -25.72 16.20
C LEU A 350 -1.81 -26.78 15.26
N MET A 351 -2.73 -26.35 14.40
CA MET A 351 -3.27 -27.16 13.32
C MET A 351 -2.44 -27.01 12.04
N PHE A 352 -2.20 -25.76 11.64
CA PHE A 352 -1.41 -25.44 10.47
C PHE A 352 -0.87 -24.01 10.54
N ARG A 353 0.14 -23.75 9.70
CA ARG A 353 0.68 -22.43 9.40
C ARG A 353 0.61 -22.22 7.89
N LEU A 354 0.01 -21.11 7.48
CA LEU A 354 0.00 -20.61 6.12
C LEU A 354 1.01 -19.46 6.03
N SER A 355 2.13 -19.73 5.37
CA SER A 355 3.27 -18.81 5.36
C SER A 355 3.16 -17.76 4.26
N GLY A 356 3.72 -16.57 4.47
CA GLY A 356 3.86 -15.55 3.44
C GLY A 356 2.53 -15.02 2.90
N VAL A 357 1.53 -14.84 3.76
CA VAL A 357 0.19 -14.38 3.37
C VAL A 357 0.16 -12.91 2.90
N GLY A 358 1.19 -12.14 3.22
CA GLY A 358 1.41 -10.76 2.80
C GLY A 358 1.94 -9.88 3.94
N LEU A 359 2.30 -8.63 3.63
CA LEU A 359 2.86 -7.68 4.60
C LEU A 359 1.80 -7.21 5.62
N ASN A 360 2.09 -7.40 6.91
CA ASN A 360 1.25 -6.93 8.02
C ASN A 360 -0.22 -7.46 7.96
N PRO A 361 -0.43 -8.79 8.05
CA PRO A 361 -1.76 -9.42 7.98
C PRO A 361 -2.63 -9.07 9.19
N ASN A 362 -3.61 -8.18 9.07
CA ASN A 362 -4.35 -7.59 10.21
C ASN A 362 -5.76 -8.15 10.45
N THR A 363 -6.38 -8.75 9.44
CA THR A 363 -7.79 -9.14 9.51
C THR A 363 -8.00 -10.45 8.79
N VAL A 364 -8.70 -11.37 9.43
CA VAL A 364 -9.09 -12.65 8.84
C VAL A 364 -10.61 -12.78 8.91
N LEU A 365 -11.25 -13.03 7.76
CA LEU A 365 -12.68 -13.29 7.66
C LEU A 365 -12.95 -14.68 7.11
N PHE A 366 -14.05 -15.30 7.57
CA PHE A 366 -14.41 -16.68 7.24
C PHE A 366 -15.78 -16.75 6.56
N ARG A 367 -15.92 -17.67 5.61
CA ARG A 367 -17.21 -18.00 4.99
C ARG A 367 -17.42 -19.51 4.93
N ASP A 368 -18.66 -19.94 5.14
CA ASP A 368 -19.13 -21.32 4.92
C ASP A 368 -19.59 -21.58 3.47
N GLU A 369 -19.65 -20.53 2.65
CA GLU A 369 -19.91 -20.57 1.21
C GLU A 369 -18.69 -20.11 0.41
N ALA A 370 -18.27 -20.91 -0.57
CA ALA A 370 -17.17 -20.54 -1.46
C ALA A 370 -17.61 -19.53 -2.52
N ALA A 371 -16.69 -18.63 -2.89
CA ALA A 371 -16.83 -17.82 -4.09
C ALA A 371 -16.84 -18.71 -5.35
N ASN A 372 -17.63 -18.33 -6.36
CA ASN A 372 -17.75 -19.07 -7.62
C ASN A 372 -16.67 -18.64 -8.63
N VAL A 373 -15.42 -18.58 -8.16
CA VAL A 373 -14.26 -18.15 -8.97
C VAL A 373 -13.04 -18.99 -8.62
N ASP A 374 -12.49 -19.63 -9.65
CA ASP A 374 -11.14 -20.18 -9.62
C ASP A 374 -10.15 -19.04 -9.79
N THR A 375 -9.26 -18.87 -8.82
CA THR A 375 -8.17 -17.90 -8.87
C THR A 375 -6.83 -18.62 -8.86
N PRO A 376 -5.87 -18.22 -9.70
CA PRO A 376 -4.53 -18.77 -9.64
C PRO A 376 -3.88 -18.48 -8.29
N GLU A 377 -2.96 -19.36 -7.88
CA GLU A 377 -2.22 -19.18 -6.62
C GLU A 377 -1.35 -17.92 -6.64
N ASN A 378 -0.76 -17.62 -7.80
CA ASN A 378 -0.05 -16.38 -8.09
C ASN A 378 -0.87 -15.50 -9.06
N PRO A 379 -1.14 -14.22 -8.74
CA PRO A 379 -1.73 -13.28 -9.69
C PRO A 379 -1.00 -13.22 -11.04
N ASP A 380 0.32 -13.46 -11.01
CA ASP A 380 1.18 -13.43 -12.19
C ASP A 380 0.89 -14.60 -13.16
N ASP A 381 0.22 -15.65 -12.69
CA ASP A 381 -0.25 -16.79 -13.50
C ASP A 381 -1.66 -16.56 -14.08
N SER A 382 -2.28 -15.40 -13.87
CA SER A 382 -3.59 -15.08 -14.44
C SER A 382 -3.50 -14.74 -15.94
N ASP A 383 -4.46 -15.24 -16.73
CA ASP A 383 -4.62 -14.89 -18.16
C ASP A 383 -4.64 -13.37 -18.45
N GLY A 384 -4.95 -12.54 -17.43
CA GLY A 384 -4.96 -11.07 -17.54
C GLY A 384 -3.56 -10.44 -17.58
N MET A 385 -2.52 -11.13 -17.12
CA MET A 385 -1.13 -10.64 -17.22
C MET A 385 -0.58 -10.67 -18.64
N ALA A 386 -1.11 -11.53 -19.52
CA ALA A 386 -0.69 -11.59 -20.91
C ALA A 386 -1.00 -10.30 -21.70
N ALA A 387 -1.92 -9.47 -21.20
CA ALA A 387 -2.18 -8.14 -21.75
C ALA A 387 -1.10 -7.12 -21.40
N TYR A 388 -0.17 -7.42 -20.48
CA TYR A 388 0.85 -6.46 -20.05
C TYR A 388 2.21 -6.77 -20.68
N ALA A 389 3.05 -5.74 -20.76
CA ALA A 389 4.48 -5.96 -20.95
C ALA A 389 5.02 -6.80 -19.79
N ASP A 390 5.69 -7.89 -20.14
CA ASP A 390 6.05 -8.98 -19.22
C ASP A 390 7.57 -9.16 -19.08
N LYS A 391 8.36 -8.36 -19.80
CA LYS A 391 9.81 -8.45 -19.83
C LYS A 391 10.49 -7.09 -19.84
N VAL A 392 11.49 -6.93 -18.98
CA VAL A 392 12.42 -5.79 -19.03
C VAL A 392 13.64 -6.19 -19.85
N LEU A 393 13.77 -5.61 -21.04
CA LEU A 393 14.83 -5.91 -22.02
C LEU A 393 16.09 -5.07 -21.80
N ASP A 394 15.93 -3.85 -21.31
CA ASP A 394 17.02 -2.98 -20.87
C ASP A 394 16.50 -2.03 -19.78
N TYR A 395 17.36 -1.70 -18.83
CA TYR A 395 17.03 -0.81 -17.72
C TYR A 395 18.32 -0.16 -17.22
N VAL A 396 18.34 1.17 -17.27
CA VAL A 396 19.46 2.00 -16.84
C VAL A 396 18.87 3.22 -16.14
N PRO A 397 18.55 3.12 -14.84
CA PRO A 397 18.12 4.29 -14.08
C PRO A 397 19.27 5.29 -13.99
N ALA A 398 18.96 6.57 -14.14
CA ALA A 398 19.91 7.63 -13.87
C ALA A 398 20.09 7.77 -12.34
N PRO A 399 21.16 8.43 -11.86
CA PRO A 399 21.34 8.67 -10.43
C PRO A 399 20.09 9.27 -9.77
N THR A 400 19.70 8.72 -8.61
CA THR A 400 18.46 9.08 -7.91
C THR A 400 18.54 8.83 -6.40
N GLN A 401 17.69 9.51 -5.65
CA GLN A 401 17.39 9.24 -4.25
C GLN A 401 16.83 7.84 -3.97
N TYR A 402 16.41 7.08 -4.98
CA TYR A 402 16.00 5.68 -4.82
C TYR A 402 17.08 4.68 -5.23
N MET A 403 18.26 5.14 -5.65
CA MET A 403 19.26 4.28 -6.25
C MET A 403 19.74 3.21 -5.27
N ASN A 404 20.03 2.02 -5.79
CA ASN A 404 20.47 0.86 -4.99
C ASN A 404 19.42 0.39 -3.97
N THR A 405 18.13 0.55 -4.30
CA THR A 405 17.01 -0.02 -3.55
C THR A 405 16.16 -0.90 -4.46
N THR A 406 15.14 -1.56 -3.88
CA THR A 406 14.15 -2.34 -4.63
C THR A 406 13.40 -1.49 -5.66
N THR A 407 13.24 -0.18 -5.43
CA THR A 407 12.62 0.77 -6.37
C THR A 407 13.48 0.98 -7.63
N THR A 408 14.80 0.77 -7.56
CA THR A 408 15.67 0.73 -8.75
C THR A 408 16.10 -0.69 -9.11
N ALA A 409 15.27 -1.68 -8.78
CA ALA A 409 15.51 -3.10 -9.03
C ALA A 409 16.89 -3.60 -8.55
N TYR A 410 17.31 -3.14 -7.37
CA TYR A 410 18.53 -3.60 -6.72
C TYR A 410 18.22 -4.28 -5.39
N VAL A 411 19.00 -5.32 -5.09
CA VAL A 411 19.08 -5.98 -3.77
C VAL A 411 20.57 -6.09 -3.44
N GLU A 412 20.92 -5.90 -2.16
CA GLU A 412 22.31 -5.97 -1.71
C GLU A 412 22.99 -7.26 -2.19
N GLY A 413 24.18 -7.10 -2.79
CA GLY A 413 24.96 -8.22 -3.34
C GLY A 413 24.75 -8.47 -4.83
N PHE A 414 23.84 -7.77 -5.50
CA PHE A 414 23.79 -7.77 -6.96
C PHE A 414 25.08 -7.14 -7.53
N THR A 415 25.70 -7.86 -8.47
CA THR A 415 26.99 -7.47 -9.08
C THR A 415 26.94 -7.40 -10.60
N THR A 416 25.80 -7.73 -11.21
CA THR A 416 25.65 -7.76 -12.66
C THR A 416 24.36 -7.08 -13.10
N LYS A 417 24.40 -6.47 -14.29
CA LYS A 417 23.21 -5.89 -14.93
C LYS A 417 22.10 -6.91 -15.16
N GLN A 418 22.44 -8.18 -15.44
CA GLN A 418 21.42 -9.21 -15.66
C GLN A 418 20.56 -9.47 -14.42
N GLN A 419 21.16 -9.51 -13.22
CA GLN A 419 20.39 -9.67 -11.97
C GLN A 419 19.39 -8.51 -11.77
N VAL A 420 19.82 -7.29 -12.11
CA VAL A 420 18.96 -6.10 -12.06
C VAL A 420 17.83 -6.20 -13.07
N LEU A 421 18.08 -6.68 -14.30
CA LEU A 421 17.04 -6.88 -15.31
C LEU A 421 16.04 -7.97 -14.94
N ASP A 422 16.52 -9.08 -14.38
CA ASP A 422 15.67 -10.19 -13.92
C ASP A 422 14.75 -9.72 -12.78
N TYR A 423 15.30 -8.98 -11.82
CA TYR A 423 14.51 -8.41 -10.72
C TYR A 423 13.59 -7.28 -11.17
N ALA A 424 14.01 -6.43 -12.11
CA ALA A 424 13.13 -5.43 -12.71
C ALA A 424 11.94 -6.09 -13.45
N THR A 425 12.17 -7.23 -14.11
CA THR A 425 11.11 -8.02 -14.75
C THR A 425 10.13 -8.56 -13.72
N GLU A 426 10.62 -9.15 -12.63
CA GLU A 426 9.77 -9.61 -11.52
C GLU A 426 8.94 -8.45 -10.93
N ARG A 427 9.58 -7.30 -10.68
CA ARG A 427 8.92 -6.10 -10.15
C ARG A 427 7.83 -5.59 -11.09
N LEU A 428 8.10 -5.54 -12.39
CA LEU A 428 7.13 -5.15 -13.43
C LEU A 428 5.93 -6.10 -13.48
N GLN A 429 6.17 -7.41 -13.39
CA GLN A 429 5.11 -8.43 -13.36
C GLN A 429 4.22 -8.26 -12.13
N LYS A 430 4.84 -8.00 -10.96
CA LYS A 430 4.17 -7.69 -9.69
C LYS A 430 3.54 -6.29 -9.62
N LYS A 431 3.60 -5.50 -10.70
CA LYS A 431 3.16 -4.10 -10.75
C LYS A 431 3.74 -3.20 -9.66
N SER A 432 4.96 -3.54 -9.23
CA SER A 432 5.69 -2.76 -8.24
C SER A 432 6.32 -1.53 -8.89
N LEU A 433 6.49 -0.47 -8.10
CA LEU A 433 7.11 0.78 -8.57
C LEU A 433 8.57 0.55 -8.98
N LEU A 434 8.92 1.07 -10.15
CA LEU A 434 10.29 1.17 -10.68
C LEU A 434 10.61 2.62 -11.04
N SER A 435 11.70 3.14 -10.45
CA SER A 435 12.18 4.49 -10.68
C SER A 435 13.13 4.55 -11.85
N LEU A 436 12.95 5.53 -12.73
CA LEU A 436 13.88 5.79 -13.82
C LEU A 436 15.01 6.74 -13.38
N GLY A 437 14.85 7.41 -12.24
CA GLY A 437 15.76 8.40 -11.71
C GLY A 437 15.76 9.70 -12.50
N ALA A 438 16.83 10.49 -12.35
CA ALA A 438 16.98 11.77 -13.03
C ALA A 438 16.92 11.67 -14.58
N TYR A 439 17.02 12.81 -15.27
CA TYR A 439 16.90 12.89 -16.72
C TYR A 439 17.61 11.76 -17.49
N GLY A 440 16.87 11.17 -18.43
CA GLY A 440 17.40 10.23 -19.39
C GLY A 440 17.55 8.80 -18.89
N GLY A 441 17.46 8.57 -17.57
CA GLY A 441 17.30 7.23 -17.03
C GLY A 441 16.06 6.56 -17.63
N TYR A 442 16.16 5.27 -17.96
CA TYR A 442 15.20 4.64 -18.86
C TYR A 442 14.96 3.15 -18.59
N ILE A 443 13.82 2.68 -19.10
CA ILE A 443 13.43 1.28 -19.17
C ILE A 443 12.97 0.92 -20.58
N VAL A 444 13.25 -0.31 -21.02
CA VAL A 444 12.79 -0.91 -22.29
C VAL A 444 12.02 -2.16 -21.97
N LEU A 445 10.78 -2.20 -22.43
CA LEU A 445 9.79 -3.22 -22.11
C LEU A 445 9.37 -3.96 -23.38
N GLY A 446 9.15 -5.26 -23.27
CA GLY A 446 8.62 -6.10 -24.34
C GLY A 446 7.27 -6.71 -23.96
N PHE A 447 6.44 -6.98 -24.98
CA PHE A 447 5.18 -7.69 -24.84
C PHE A 447 5.30 -9.13 -25.35
N SER A 448 4.51 -10.04 -24.76
CA SER A 448 4.36 -11.41 -25.25
C SER A 448 3.62 -11.50 -26.59
N GLN A 449 2.81 -10.49 -26.91
CA GLN A 449 2.12 -10.32 -28.19
C GLN A 449 2.24 -8.85 -28.64
N PRO A 450 2.40 -8.58 -29.95
CA PRO A 450 2.42 -7.22 -30.46
C PRO A 450 1.17 -6.43 -30.06
N VAL A 451 1.33 -5.15 -29.75
CA VAL A 451 0.24 -4.21 -29.53
C VAL A 451 -0.20 -3.66 -30.89
N PRO A 452 -1.42 -3.98 -31.37
CA PRO A 452 -1.88 -3.50 -32.66
C PRO A 452 -2.17 -2.00 -32.61
N ASN A 453 -1.89 -1.28 -33.70
CA ASN A 453 -2.36 0.09 -33.90
C ASN A 453 -3.81 0.08 -34.43
N VAL A 454 -4.74 0.53 -33.60
CA VAL A 454 -6.15 0.67 -33.94
C VAL A 454 -6.45 2.15 -34.18
N ALA A 455 -6.62 2.48 -35.47
CA ALA A 455 -6.79 3.85 -35.92
C ALA A 455 -7.86 4.63 -35.11
N GLY A 456 -7.40 5.69 -34.43
CA GLY A 456 -8.24 6.60 -33.65
C GLY A 456 -8.47 6.20 -32.18
N GLU A 457 -8.15 4.96 -31.80
CA GLU A 457 -8.25 4.46 -30.43
C GLU A 457 -6.94 4.70 -29.65
N TYR A 458 -6.94 4.33 -28.37
CA TYR A 458 -5.72 4.23 -27.56
C TYR A 458 -5.28 2.77 -27.55
N ASP A 459 -4.00 2.55 -27.83
CA ASP A 459 -3.47 1.21 -28.11
C ASP A 459 -2.85 0.55 -26.88
N PHE A 460 -2.23 1.37 -26.02
CA PHE A 460 -1.64 0.90 -24.78
C PHE A 460 -1.70 1.97 -23.69
N LYS A 461 -1.52 1.53 -22.44
CA LYS A 461 -1.54 2.40 -21.25
C LYS A 461 -0.26 2.21 -20.45
N ILE A 462 0.32 3.32 -19.97
CA ILE A 462 1.47 3.29 -19.08
C ILE A 462 1.01 3.70 -17.68
N TYR A 463 1.32 2.86 -16.70
CA TYR A 463 0.99 3.08 -15.30
C TYR A 463 2.20 3.66 -14.57
N GLY A 464 1.98 4.77 -13.84
CA GLY A 464 2.95 5.42 -12.96
C GLY A 464 2.37 5.67 -11.57
N ASN A 465 2.88 6.67 -10.85
CA ASN A 465 2.41 7.07 -9.52
C ASN A 465 1.88 8.51 -9.44
N ALA A 466 1.84 9.24 -10.56
CA ALA A 466 1.34 10.59 -10.63
C ALA A 466 -0.04 10.74 -9.97
N ASN A 467 -0.17 11.74 -9.10
CA ASN A 467 -1.43 12.15 -8.49
C ASN A 467 -1.71 13.63 -8.78
N TYR A 468 -2.99 14.00 -8.72
CA TYR A 468 -3.36 15.40 -8.69
C TYR A 468 -3.51 15.85 -7.25
N ASN A 469 -2.92 17.00 -6.95
CA ASN A 469 -3.22 17.74 -5.74
C ASN A 469 -4.45 18.62 -6.04
N PRO A 470 -5.61 18.38 -5.42
CA PRO A 470 -6.83 19.16 -5.65
C PRO A 470 -6.68 20.65 -5.29
N ASN A 471 -5.64 21.02 -4.53
CA ASN A 471 -5.35 22.41 -4.18
C ASN A 471 -4.34 23.09 -5.12
N ALA A 472 -3.70 22.33 -6.00
CA ALA A 472 -2.67 22.83 -6.90
C ALA A 472 -3.20 22.88 -8.34
N TRP A 473 -4.01 23.89 -8.61
CA TRP A 473 -4.61 24.12 -9.92
C TRP A 473 -4.35 25.56 -10.35
N GLN A 474 -3.51 25.71 -11.38
CA GLN A 474 -3.31 26.98 -12.07
C GLN A 474 -4.09 26.96 -13.39
N ASP A 475 -3.40 26.99 -14.51
CA ASP A 475 -3.94 26.83 -15.86
C ASP A 475 -4.04 25.36 -16.30
N ARG A 476 -3.46 24.44 -15.51
CA ARG A 476 -3.45 22.99 -15.74
C ARG A 476 -3.35 22.20 -14.41
N PRO A 477 -3.62 20.87 -14.41
CA PRO A 477 -3.55 20.05 -13.20
C PRO A 477 -2.13 20.04 -12.60
N GLY A 478 -2.03 20.25 -11.29
CA GLY A 478 -0.78 20.15 -10.53
C GLY A 478 -0.83 19.02 -9.49
N GLY A 479 0.33 18.52 -9.10
CA GLY A 479 0.48 17.43 -8.14
C GLY A 479 1.89 16.84 -8.20
N SER A 480 1.99 15.54 -8.48
CA SER A 480 3.26 14.82 -8.60
C SER A 480 3.55 14.38 -10.05
N ALA A 481 3.38 15.29 -11.02
CA ALA A 481 3.65 14.96 -12.42
C ALA A 481 5.18 14.89 -12.71
N GLU A 482 5.66 13.72 -13.09
CA GLU A 482 7.08 13.42 -13.36
C GLU A 482 7.25 12.86 -14.79
N PRO A 483 7.07 13.71 -15.83
CA PRO A 483 6.79 13.26 -17.19
C PRO A 483 7.95 12.47 -17.82
N GLY A 484 7.61 11.30 -18.35
CA GLY A 484 8.49 10.46 -19.17
C GLY A 484 8.15 10.53 -20.66
N ILE A 485 9.17 10.59 -21.51
CA ILE A 485 9.00 10.50 -22.97
C ILE A 485 8.97 9.03 -23.38
N VAL A 486 8.07 8.72 -24.32
CA VAL A 486 7.80 7.36 -24.78
C VAL A 486 8.28 7.18 -26.22
N LEU A 487 9.02 6.11 -26.44
CA LEU A 487 9.39 5.62 -27.75
C LEU A 487 8.81 4.22 -27.94
N VAL A 488 8.53 3.87 -29.18
CA VAL A 488 8.00 2.55 -29.56
C VAL A 488 8.81 1.97 -30.71
N SER A 489 8.88 0.64 -30.75
CA SER A 489 9.52 -0.10 -31.85
C SER A 489 8.71 -1.34 -32.17
N LYS A 490 8.70 -1.69 -33.46
CA LYS A 490 8.25 -2.99 -33.97
C LYS A 490 9.47 -3.90 -34.09
N ASP A 491 9.32 -5.18 -33.78
CA ASP A 491 10.29 -6.23 -34.08
C ASP A 491 10.18 -6.59 -35.57
N GLU A 492 10.78 -5.76 -36.43
CA GLU A 492 10.72 -5.93 -37.89
C GLU A 492 11.44 -7.20 -38.34
N ASN A 493 12.46 -7.62 -37.58
CA ASN A 493 13.32 -8.73 -37.93
C ASN A 493 12.94 -10.07 -37.26
N GLY A 494 12.06 -10.02 -36.25
CA GLY A 494 11.46 -11.18 -35.57
C GLY A 494 12.41 -11.89 -34.62
N ASN A 495 13.41 -11.19 -34.05
CA ASN A 495 14.43 -11.78 -33.16
C ASN A 495 14.08 -11.65 -31.66
N GLY A 496 12.99 -10.94 -31.33
CA GLY A 496 12.58 -10.66 -29.95
C GLY A 496 13.51 -9.70 -29.20
N GLN A 497 14.27 -8.87 -29.91
CA GLN A 497 15.23 -7.90 -29.36
C GLN A 497 14.84 -6.46 -29.73
N PRO A 498 15.11 -5.49 -28.83
CA PRO A 498 14.81 -4.08 -29.07
C PRO A 498 15.84 -3.38 -29.99
N ASP A 499 16.24 -4.02 -31.10
CA ASP A 499 17.33 -3.57 -31.98
C ASP A 499 16.89 -2.98 -33.33
N ASP A 500 15.58 -2.88 -33.57
CA ASP A 500 14.98 -2.22 -34.72
C ASP A 500 14.79 -0.71 -34.53
N THR A 501 14.14 -0.06 -35.50
CA THR A 501 13.99 1.41 -35.54
C THR A 501 13.02 1.90 -34.47
N TRP A 502 13.51 2.80 -33.61
CA TRP A 502 12.72 3.47 -32.57
C TRP A 502 12.05 4.75 -33.07
N TYR A 503 10.78 4.93 -32.70
CA TYR A 503 9.97 6.11 -33.01
C TYR A 503 9.49 6.77 -31.73
N GLU A 504 9.70 8.08 -31.58
CA GLU A 504 9.13 8.83 -30.46
C GLU A 504 7.62 8.97 -30.66
N LEU A 505 6.84 8.91 -29.57
CA LEU A 505 5.45 9.31 -29.61
C LEU A 505 5.38 10.81 -29.30
N ALA A 506 4.97 11.60 -30.30
CA ALA A 506 4.88 13.05 -30.16
C ALA A 506 3.81 13.42 -29.12
N GLY A 507 4.23 13.94 -27.97
CA GLY A 507 3.35 14.45 -26.91
C GLY A 507 2.95 15.92 -27.11
N SER A 508 2.26 16.48 -26.11
CA SER A 508 1.70 17.84 -26.22
C SER A 508 2.74 18.93 -26.48
N GLU A 509 3.98 18.76 -26.04
CA GLU A 509 5.07 19.73 -26.19
C GLU A 509 5.97 19.48 -27.40
N TYR A 510 5.69 18.45 -28.19
CA TYR A 510 6.52 18.09 -29.34
C TYR A 510 6.63 19.25 -30.35
N GLY A 511 7.87 19.64 -30.66
CA GLY A 511 8.18 20.69 -31.62
C GLY A 511 7.91 22.13 -31.15
N LYS A 512 7.58 22.32 -29.86
CA LYS A 512 7.43 23.65 -29.25
C LYS A 512 8.78 24.18 -28.73
N ASP A 513 8.79 25.42 -28.24
CA ASP A 513 9.94 26.01 -27.54
C ASP A 513 10.08 25.53 -26.07
N THR A 514 9.24 24.60 -25.65
CA THR A 514 9.23 23.93 -24.34
C THR A 514 9.99 22.60 -24.33
N GLU A 515 10.72 22.27 -25.40
CA GLU A 515 11.62 21.11 -25.47
C GLU A 515 13.03 21.48 -25.95
N ILE A 516 14.01 20.65 -25.59
CA ILE A 516 15.39 20.71 -26.09
C ILE A 516 15.73 19.36 -26.70
N ARG A 517 15.83 19.31 -28.03
CA ARG A 517 16.21 18.09 -28.76
C ARG A 517 17.70 17.85 -28.77
N ASN A 518 18.09 16.59 -28.92
CA ASN A 518 19.48 16.14 -28.87
C ASN A 518 20.17 16.60 -27.57
N TYR A 519 19.43 16.70 -26.48
CA TYR A 519 19.97 17.01 -25.18
C TYR A 519 20.76 15.80 -24.69
N GLU A 520 21.98 16.07 -24.24
CA GLU A 520 22.89 15.07 -23.70
C GLU A 520 23.32 15.51 -22.30
N ILE A 521 23.20 14.59 -21.33
CA ILE A 521 23.71 14.77 -19.98
C ILE A 521 24.70 13.64 -19.65
N THR A 522 25.74 13.97 -18.90
CA THR A 522 26.68 13.00 -18.35
C THR A 522 26.71 13.13 -16.83
N TYR A 523 26.43 12.04 -16.12
CA TYR A 523 26.59 11.90 -14.68
C TYR A 523 27.94 11.27 -14.37
N TYR A 524 28.57 11.69 -13.28
CA TYR A 524 29.90 11.23 -12.85
C TYR A 524 29.80 10.53 -11.51
N ARG A 525 30.43 9.35 -11.39
CA ARG A 525 30.51 8.60 -10.13
C ARG A 525 31.07 9.50 -9.02
N PRO A 526 30.42 9.57 -7.84
CA PRO A 526 30.87 10.41 -6.75
C PRO A 526 32.15 9.85 -6.09
N GLU A 527 33.04 10.76 -5.70
CA GLU A 527 34.22 10.47 -4.85
C GLU A 527 34.29 11.53 -3.73
N PRO A 528 34.05 11.17 -2.45
CA PRO A 528 33.74 9.83 -1.91
C PRO A 528 32.37 9.30 -2.37
N GLU A 529 32.11 8.00 -2.20
CA GLU A 529 30.91 7.29 -2.67
C GLU A 529 29.59 7.92 -2.17
N ASP A 530 29.62 8.47 -0.95
CA ASP A 530 28.49 9.13 -0.28
C ASP A 530 28.35 10.61 -0.62
N ALA A 531 29.00 11.10 -1.67
CA ALA A 531 28.86 12.48 -2.14
C ALA A 531 27.70 12.66 -3.15
N ASP A 532 27.30 13.92 -3.38
CA ASP A 532 26.36 14.29 -4.44
C ASP A 532 26.87 13.88 -5.82
N VAL A 533 25.98 13.43 -6.70
CA VAL A 533 26.36 12.94 -8.03
C VAL A 533 26.40 14.10 -9.01
N ARG A 534 27.60 14.52 -9.41
CA ARG A 534 27.81 15.63 -10.36
C ARG A 534 27.32 15.26 -11.76
N TRP A 535 26.78 16.22 -12.49
CA TRP A 535 26.49 16.10 -13.92
C TRP A 535 26.91 17.33 -14.73
N THR A 536 27.09 17.14 -16.03
CA THR A 536 27.28 18.20 -17.04
C THR A 536 26.43 17.91 -18.26
N ASP A 537 25.98 18.95 -18.97
CA ASP A 537 25.20 18.78 -20.20
C ASP A 537 25.87 19.41 -21.44
N ASN A 538 25.32 19.08 -22.62
CA ASN A 538 25.77 19.65 -23.88
C ASN A 538 25.28 21.08 -24.16
N GLN A 539 24.57 21.70 -23.22
CA GLN A 539 24.19 23.12 -23.24
C GLN A 539 25.22 23.98 -22.49
N GLY A 540 26.21 23.36 -21.85
CA GLY A 540 27.26 24.02 -21.08
C GLY A 540 26.88 24.25 -19.61
N ASN A 541 25.83 23.61 -19.12
CA ASN A 541 25.46 23.65 -17.71
C ASN A 541 26.09 22.49 -16.94
N GLU A 542 26.19 22.67 -15.63
CA GLU A 542 26.60 21.64 -14.67
C GLU A 542 25.74 21.73 -13.41
N GLY A 543 25.64 20.62 -12.69
CA GLY A 543 24.86 20.54 -11.46
C GLY A 543 25.08 19.22 -10.74
N TYR A 544 24.17 18.88 -9.83
CA TYR A 544 24.23 17.68 -9.02
C TYR A 544 22.86 17.02 -8.90
N VAL A 545 22.84 15.70 -8.71
CA VAL A 545 21.76 15.00 -8.01
C VAL A 545 22.14 15.03 -6.53
N TYR A 546 21.39 15.80 -5.76
CA TYR A 546 21.71 16.09 -4.36
C TYR A 546 21.22 14.97 -3.43
N ARG A 547 22.08 14.60 -2.48
CA ARG A 547 21.68 13.74 -1.38
C ARG A 547 20.76 14.47 -0.42
N ASN A 548 19.82 13.74 0.15
CA ASN A 548 18.92 14.25 1.17
C ASN A 548 19.01 13.43 2.46
N THR A 549 18.28 13.87 3.49
CA THR A 549 18.30 13.23 4.82
C THR A 549 17.37 12.02 4.93
N PHE A 550 16.52 11.78 3.93
CA PHE A 550 15.52 10.72 3.93
C PHE A 550 16.05 9.42 3.34
N HIS A 551 16.88 9.50 2.29
CA HIS A 551 17.43 8.33 1.60
C HIS A 551 18.92 8.14 1.92
N GLN A 552 19.22 7.09 2.69
CA GLN A 552 20.51 6.88 3.37
C GLN A 552 21.41 5.82 2.73
N GLN A 553 21.04 5.23 1.59
CA GLN A 553 21.90 4.29 0.87
C GLN A 553 23.30 4.87 0.60
N ALA A 554 24.29 4.00 0.51
CA ALA A 554 25.70 4.38 0.40
C ALA A 554 25.98 5.31 -0.79
N SER A 555 25.33 5.06 -1.94
CA SER A 555 25.51 5.85 -3.17
C SER A 555 24.17 6.16 -3.85
N TYR A 556 24.07 7.34 -4.47
CA TYR A 556 22.98 7.65 -5.43
C TYR A 556 23.38 7.27 -6.87
N TYR A 557 24.56 6.68 -7.06
CA TYR A 557 25.02 6.12 -8.32
C TYR A 557 24.86 4.58 -8.30
N PRO A 558 24.52 3.92 -9.42
CA PRO A 558 24.32 2.47 -9.43
C PRO A 558 25.57 1.70 -8.99
N LEU A 559 25.43 0.84 -7.99
CA LEU A 559 26.53 0.00 -7.47
C LEU A 559 26.92 -1.12 -8.43
N TRP A 560 25.99 -1.54 -9.30
CA TRP A 560 26.23 -2.55 -10.33
C TRP A 560 26.84 -1.97 -11.62
N GLU A 561 26.94 -0.64 -11.73
CA GLU A 561 27.54 0.00 -12.89
C GLU A 561 29.06 0.06 -12.73
N GLU A 562 29.81 -0.44 -13.71
CA GLU A 562 31.28 -0.40 -13.71
C GLU A 562 31.83 0.95 -14.19
N SER A 563 31.12 1.63 -15.10
CA SER A 563 31.56 2.90 -15.67
C SER A 563 31.52 4.04 -14.65
N ASP A 564 32.58 4.85 -14.59
CA ASP A 564 32.60 6.09 -13.78
C ASP A 564 31.76 7.23 -14.35
N ARG A 565 31.12 6.99 -15.50
CA ARG A 565 30.20 7.94 -16.12
C ARG A 565 29.00 7.25 -16.77
N LEU A 566 27.83 7.86 -16.62
CA LEU A 566 26.61 7.50 -17.34
C LEU A 566 26.25 8.66 -18.27
N THR A 567 25.98 8.39 -19.54
CA THR A 567 25.59 9.43 -20.52
C THR A 567 24.28 9.07 -21.16
N PHE A 568 23.32 9.98 -21.08
CA PHE A 568 21.99 9.81 -21.65
C PHE A 568 21.73 10.87 -22.72
N ARG A 569 20.96 10.49 -23.74
CA ARG A 569 20.62 11.33 -24.89
C ARG A 569 19.14 11.22 -25.20
N GLY A 570 18.52 12.35 -25.54
CA GLY A 570 17.12 12.38 -25.93
C GLY A 570 16.61 13.81 -26.09
N THR A 571 15.30 13.94 -25.99
CA THR A 571 14.60 15.21 -25.84
C THR A 571 14.39 15.51 -24.36
N ARG A 572 14.70 16.73 -23.92
CA ARG A 572 14.42 17.24 -22.57
C ARG A 572 13.24 18.19 -22.61
N LEU A 573 12.21 17.94 -21.81
CA LEU A 573 11.11 18.87 -21.60
C LEU A 573 11.54 20.00 -20.68
N LYS A 574 10.81 21.11 -20.75
CA LYS A 574 10.93 22.20 -19.79
C LYS A 574 10.61 21.70 -18.38
N ASP A 575 11.19 22.36 -17.40
CA ASP A 575 10.92 22.13 -15.98
C ASP A 575 9.44 22.42 -15.72
N ASN A 576 8.75 21.47 -15.08
CA ASN A 576 7.31 21.52 -14.86
C ASN A 576 6.94 21.70 -13.38
N ALA A 577 7.89 21.53 -12.46
CA ALA A 577 7.63 21.78 -11.05
C ALA A 577 7.89 23.24 -10.65
N VAL A 578 7.06 23.77 -9.77
CA VAL A 578 7.12 25.15 -9.26
C VAL A 578 7.11 25.14 -7.73
N ASP A 579 7.97 25.96 -7.11
CA ASP A 579 7.93 26.22 -5.67
C ASP A 579 6.83 27.24 -5.36
N GLU A 580 5.78 26.77 -4.68
CA GLU A 580 4.66 27.56 -4.21
C GLU A 580 4.70 27.66 -2.68
N ASN A 581 5.35 28.70 -2.18
CA ASN A 581 5.48 29.00 -0.74
C ASN A 581 6.18 27.90 0.07
N GLY A 582 7.21 27.27 -0.50
CA GLY A 582 8.00 26.21 0.14
C GLY A 582 7.49 24.80 -0.15
N VAL A 583 6.47 24.64 -1.01
CA VAL A 583 5.94 23.36 -1.48
C VAL A 583 6.16 23.26 -2.99
N TRP A 584 6.82 22.20 -3.44
CA TRP A 584 6.99 21.94 -4.86
C TRP A 584 5.76 21.24 -5.44
N VAL A 585 5.26 21.76 -6.55
CA VAL A 585 4.12 21.21 -7.29
C VAL A 585 4.57 20.90 -8.71
N GLY A 586 4.52 19.64 -9.13
CA GLY A 586 4.72 19.22 -10.52
C GLY A 586 3.45 19.42 -11.33
N TYR A 587 3.47 20.33 -12.30
CA TYR A 587 2.33 20.55 -13.20
C TYR A 587 2.36 19.59 -14.39
N ALA A 588 1.23 18.97 -14.68
CA ALA A 588 1.11 18.05 -15.79
C ALA A 588 1.20 18.79 -17.14
N TYR A 589 1.85 18.16 -18.12
CA TYR A 589 1.68 18.48 -19.53
C TYR A 589 0.31 17.99 -20.03
N ASP A 590 -0.16 18.41 -21.22
CA ASP A 590 -1.55 18.14 -21.60
C ASP A 590 -1.84 16.66 -21.92
N TRP A 591 -0.90 15.97 -22.58
CA TRP A 591 -1.02 14.55 -22.96
C TRP A 591 0.31 14.00 -23.54
N GLY A 592 0.42 12.67 -23.63
CA GLY A 592 1.48 11.98 -24.38
C GLY A 592 2.78 11.74 -23.61
N TYR A 593 2.74 11.76 -22.28
CA TYR A 593 3.89 11.54 -21.41
C TYR A 593 3.54 10.53 -20.32
N ALA A 594 4.46 9.60 -20.04
CA ALA A 594 4.33 8.64 -18.95
C ALA A 594 4.41 9.38 -17.61
N ASP A 595 3.75 8.86 -16.57
CA ASP A 595 3.79 9.41 -15.20
C ASP A 595 3.51 10.93 -15.10
N ASN A 596 2.70 11.42 -16.04
CA ASN A 596 2.32 12.82 -16.14
C ASN A 596 0.92 13.09 -15.57
N HIS A 597 0.06 12.08 -15.59
CA HIS A 597 -1.29 12.13 -15.04
C HIS A 597 -1.65 10.84 -14.30
N PRO A 598 -2.62 10.88 -13.38
CA PRO A 598 -3.08 9.69 -12.67
C PRO A 598 -3.57 8.60 -13.60
N ASN A 599 -3.31 7.35 -13.20
CA ASN A 599 -3.70 6.15 -13.92
C ASN A 599 -5.22 6.02 -14.13
N SER A 600 -6.04 6.78 -13.40
CA SER A 600 -7.50 6.82 -13.58
C SER A 600 -7.96 7.70 -14.75
N THR A 601 -7.04 8.39 -15.43
CA THR A 601 -7.35 9.31 -16.52
C THR A 601 -6.98 8.73 -17.89
N GLU A 602 -7.71 9.12 -18.93
CA GLU A 602 -7.38 8.78 -20.34
C GLU A 602 -6.01 9.33 -20.78
N MET A 603 -5.46 10.31 -20.04
CA MET A 603 -4.18 10.93 -20.38
C MET A 603 -2.97 10.07 -20.00
N SER A 604 -3.19 8.92 -19.36
CA SER A 604 -2.19 7.85 -19.17
C SER A 604 -2.18 6.82 -20.34
N GLU A 605 -3.06 7.00 -21.33
CA GLU A 605 -3.19 6.13 -22.49
C GLU A 605 -2.49 6.74 -23.72
N PHE A 606 -1.97 5.86 -24.59
CA PHE A 606 -1.09 6.22 -25.71
C PHE A 606 -1.63 5.71 -27.03
N LYS A 607 -1.41 6.50 -28.08
CA LYS A 607 -1.69 6.11 -29.46
C LYS A 607 -0.38 5.89 -30.21
N ILE A 608 -0.26 4.75 -30.86
CA ILE A 608 0.85 4.42 -31.78
C ILE A 608 0.83 5.40 -32.97
N ASP A 609 -0.34 5.92 -33.33
CA ASP A 609 -0.52 6.97 -34.33
C ASP A 609 0.20 8.30 -34.03
N TRP A 610 0.77 8.46 -32.83
CA TRP A 610 1.63 9.60 -32.46
C TRP A 610 3.09 9.42 -32.87
N ALA A 611 3.46 8.26 -33.44
CA ALA A 611 4.82 7.94 -33.82
C ALA A 611 5.40 8.90 -34.88
N VAL A 612 6.64 9.34 -34.63
CA VAL A 612 7.42 10.20 -35.51
C VAL A 612 8.84 9.67 -35.68
N ASP A 613 9.40 9.83 -36.87
CA ASP A 613 10.78 9.47 -37.17
C ASP A 613 11.79 10.49 -36.57
N ALA A 614 13.08 10.19 -36.72
CA ALA A 614 14.15 11.07 -36.25
C ALA A 614 14.20 12.46 -36.93
N GLN A 615 13.43 12.68 -38.02
CA GLN A 615 13.26 13.96 -38.68
C GLN A 615 11.96 14.66 -38.27
N GLY A 616 11.13 14.03 -37.43
CA GLY A 616 9.83 14.53 -36.99
C GLY A 616 8.70 14.32 -37.99
N ASN A 617 8.88 13.48 -39.02
CA ASN A 617 7.79 13.11 -39.90
C ASN A 617 6.94 12.04 -39.22
N LYS A 618 5.61 12.17 -39.35
CA LYS A 618 4.67 11.15 -38.87
C LYS A 618 4.93 9.81 -39.57
N VAL A 619 4.97 8.74 -38.79
CA VAL A 619 5.11 7.35 -39.25
C VAL A 619 3.84 6.59 -38.91
N THR A 620 3.47 5.64 -39.76
CA THR A 620 2.37 4.70 -39.50
C THR A 620 2.98 3.34 -39.21
N LEU A 621 2.78 2.85 -38.00
CA LEU A 621 3.08 1.50 -37.58
C LEU A 621 1.77 0.72 -37.51
N ASP A 622 1.76 -0.54 -37.91
CA ASP A 622 0.61 -1.44 -37.79
C ASP A 622 0.53 -2.09 -36.40
N GLU A 623 1.67 -2.26 -35.74
CA GLU A 623 1.80 -2.77 -34.37
C GLU A 623 3.15 -2.37 -33.77
N ILE A 624 3.32 -2.59 -32.47
CA ILE A 624 4.59 -2.43 -31.75
C ILE A 624 4.86 -3.64 -30.86
N ASP A 625 6.13 -3.95 -30.62
CA ASP A 625 6.58 -5.04 -29.76
C ASP A 625 7.30 -4.53 -28.52
N PHE A 626 7.86 -3.32 -28.61
CA PHE A 626 8.68 -2.73 -27.56
C PHE A 626 8.26 -1.29 -27.26
N VAL A 627 8.34 -0.95 -25.98
CA VAL A 627 8.15 0.41 -25.47
C VAL A 627 9.38 0.80 -24.67
N LYS A 628 9.94 1.97 -24.95
CA LYS A 628 11.01 2.59 -24.17
C LYS A 628 10.48 3.86 -23.52
N ILE A 629 10.77 4.03 -22.24
CA ILE A 629 10.34 5.19 -21.45
C ILE A 629 11.57 5.77 -20.77
N TYR A 630 11.72 7.09 -20.79
CA TYR A 630 12.81 7.77 -20.07
C TYR A 630 12.38 9.07 -19.42
N THR A 631 12.98 9.42 -18.28
CA THR A 631 12.69 10.67 -17.55
C THR A 631 12.99 11.89 -18.41
N ALA A 632 11.98 12.73 -18.66
CA ALA A 632 12.09 13.80 -19.64
C ALA A 632 12.58 15.14 -19.07
N VAL A 633 12.65 15.28 -17.75
CA VAL A 633 13.02 16.51 -17.05
C VAL A 633 14.33 16.35 -16.27
N ASN A 634 15.12 17.43 -16.19
CA ASN A 634 16.28 17.52 -15.31
C ASN A 634 16.05 18.66 -14.32
N GLN A 635 15.32 18.38 -13.24
CA GLN A 635 14.91 19.38 -12.26
C GLN A 635 15.11 18.85 -10.83
N TYR A 636 15.66 19.70 -9.96
CA TYR A 636 15.78 19.46 -8.53
C TYR A 636 14.80 20.36 -7.77
N CYS A 637 14.03 19.76 -6.88
CA CYS A 637 12.90 20.36 -6.19
C CYS A 637 13.14 20.41 -4.67
N GLY A 638 14.36 20.72 -4.24
CA GLY A 638 14.67 20.91 -2.82
C GLY A 638 14.46 19.65 -1.98
N GLN A 639 13.55 19.70 -1.01
CA GLN A 639 13.34 18.60 -0.06
C GLN A 639 12.80 17.32 -0.71
N ILE A 640 12.10 17.41 -1.84
CA ILE A 640 11.56 16.23 -2.54
C ILE A 640 12.60 15.53 -3.45
N GLY A 641 13.79 16.13 -3.61
CA GLY A 641 14.85 15.56 -4.45
C GLY A 641 14.75 15.95 -5.93
N GLU A 642 15.36 15.13 -6.78
CA GLU A 642 15.18 15.15 -8.22
C GLU A 642 13.77 14.68 -8.63
N LEU A 643 13.26 15.18 -9.75
CA LEU A 643 12.09 14.58 -10.39
C LEU A 643 12.50 13.32 -11.17
N SER A 644 11.71 12.26 -11.00
CA SER A 644 11.96 10.94 -11.57
C SER A 644 10.67 10.36 -12.13
N THR A 645 10.67 9.92 -13.38
CA THR A 645 9.53 9.16 -13.90
C THR A 645 9.47 7.79 -13.22
N GLU A 646 8.29 7.43 -12.74
CA GLU A 646 8.04 6.16 -12.06
C GLU A 646 7.08 5.28 -12.87
N ILE A 647 7.38 3.98 -12.94
CA ILE A 647 6.62 3.01 -13.76
C ILE A 647 6.20 1.82 -12.92
N THR A 648 4.93 1.43 -13.02
CA THR A 648 4.40 0.19 -12.41
C THR A 648 3.91 -0.82 -13.46
N GLY A 649 3.74 -0.43 -14.73
CA GLY A 649 3.34 -1.37 -15.76
C GLY A 649 2.99 -0.72 -17.10
N VAL A 650 2.91 -1.54 -18.15
CA VAL A 650 2.39 -1.14 -19.46
C VAL A 650 1.41 -2.19 -19.97
N GLU A 651 0.22 -1.77 -20.40
CA GLU A 651 -0.89 -2.64 -20.81
C GLU A 651 -1.24 -2.45 -22.28
N ASN A 652 -1.41 -3.55 -23.00
CA ASN A 652 -2.00 -3.65 -24.33
C ASN A 652 -3.53 -3.57 -24.22
N LEU A 653 -4.12 -2.45 -24.64
CA LEU A 653 -5.57 -2.20 -24.55
C LEU A 653 -6.37 -2.99 -25.61
N HIS A 654 -5.68 -3.72 -26.48
CA HIS A 654 -6.26 -4.48 -27.59
C HIS A 654 -5.89 -5.96 -27.54
N TYR A 655 -5.45 -6.45 -26.38
CA TYR A 655 -5.13 -7.85 -26.18
C TYR A 655 -6.30 -8.76 -26.56
N LYS A 656 -6.03 -9.79 -27.37
CA LYS A 656 -7.00 -10.80 -27.80
C LYS A 656 -6.50 -12.18 -27.38
N LYS A 657 -7.39 -12.92 -26.70
CA LYS A 657 -7.15 -14.32 -26.34
C LYS A 657 -7.04 -15.24 -27.55
#